data_AF-A0A7W7VZ45-F1
#
_entry.id   AF-A0A7W7VZ45-F1
#
_cell.length_a   1.000
_cell.length_b   1.000
_cell.length_c   1.000
_cell.angle_alpha   90.00
_cell.angle_beta   90.00
_cell.angle_gamma   90.00
#
_symmetry.space_group_name_H-M   'P 1'
#
loop_
_entity.id
_entity.type
_entity.pdbx_description
1 polymer ?
#
loop_
_entity_poly.entity_id
_entity_poly.type
_entity_poly.pdbx_seq_one_letter_code
_entity_poly.pdbx_strand_id
1 'polypeptide(L)'
;MPTRPDLNVSFYDHLDPKATAGVYTITVEHRLTKDGVEVDANAKLPKASDSYEIRAAQFFLDPSSVHATYPPTGAVGRYTHVLPHLTLSRAILPWERQLLGRMAAKEPWLALLVFAEGELDDDPDAQGEFTTRPISELREPGSGINGPELSGTIDGSNPCRTIDLPVSVFHAVVARQEELFHLVHMRDVHTAPQRRDNGEILTKGEYAVLAANRFPRTPGNYAVHLVSLEGWLGRLDPGTLPANEKVRLCSLWSWHFTNDPEGSLDPAGLLRNLVAPGYKEPENLALRLAPTGEPSSSPETEYARTRLHRGYTAVAYRTLAGEDTYAWYRGPLTPLTAPELPVEAVAGPHTTADHALIYDREYGLFDVSYAAAWTLGRAIALADPDYSSEVVQARRELANRAATLLALSTDPARAAVDPAEPAGTAALRELAAPGFGRRLLQALEGPTVQGPLPAPAVRMARMETGALLAEPRAQQSLLTVAQDTTPTMPDWLERLALLNGVPFAHLVPDPRMLPPESLRAFRIDPAWIHALVAGAADVGAHTSLDHSLNPVLAERLSRVDTATPVAGLLMNSELVRAWPVFDILATTADGELVKELRRDHLAPDVLLVLWDAVPDQIAIREPGQGIHFGINSEERISLRHLTGNRVGYPTDTEFPDPGVPGSGTVFDYLRPGQGAALPDVLDLGGSGGLLRALSAACRPSGDLTPGQFALELVNAPLEQLLLPSTVRRDCVADTFAQYGSGASDFGTTNPLMVKNEGPTSTTTRIAYLRFDTTQLPPSEQIGKALLRVYVAALDAGDFDLTAYATDNDWGESTLAWANKPALSASPIASAHVGAVDAWAWLEFDITAHLRQHSGDELSVALSRDAQGGNKLARITSREAATNQPHLSITITQPTLNSGEDRC
;
A
#
# COMPACT_ATOMS: atom_id res chain seq x y z
N MET A 1 2.36 12.96 -3.70
CA MET A 1 2.98 11.64 -3.88
C MET A 1 2.43 10.96 -5.12
N PRO A 2 3.24 10.43 -6.03
CA PRO A 2 2.77 9.52 -7.05
C PRO A 2 2.93 8.09 -6.53
N THR A 3 1.98 7.61 -5.73
CA THR A 3 1.74 6.17 -5.65
C THR A 3 1.42 5.74 -7.07
N ARG A 4 2.22 4.86 -7.68
CA ARG A 4 1.80 4.21 -8.94
C ARG A 4 0.40 3.66 -8.68
N PRO A 5 -0.63 4.05 -9.44
CA PRO A 5 -1.92 3.41 -9.28
C PRO A 5 -1.74 1.96 -9.75
N ASP A 6 -1.95 1.01 -8.83
CA ASP A 6 -1.95 -0.43 -9.13
C ASP A 6 -3.02 -0.78 -10.18
N LEU A 7 -3.97 0.13 -10.40
CA LEU A 7 -5.08 0.01 -11.32
C LEU A 7 -5.30 1.31 -12.11
N ASN A 8 -5.14 1.24 -13.44
CA ASN A 8 -5.48 2.33 -14.37
C ASN A 8 -6.77 1.98 -15.10
N VAL A 9 -7.87 2.63 -14.73
CA VAL A 9 -9.22 2.35 -15.22
C VAL A 9 -9.89 3.65 -15.63
N SER A 10 -10.63 3.61 -16.73
CA SER A 10 -11.49 4.70 -17.19
C SER A 10 -12.95 4.29 -17.11
N PHE A 11 -13.80 5.21 -16.65
CA PHE A 11 -15.24 5.05 -16.56
C PHE A 11 -15.89 5.89 -17.67
N TYR A 12 -16.67 5.25 -18.52
CA TYR A 12 -17.43 5.87 -19.60
C TYR A 12 -18.92 5.72 -19.32
N ASP A 13 -19.71 6.73 -19.68
CA ASP A 13 -21.14 6.77 -19.39
C ASP A 13 -21.91 5.63 -20.05
N HIS A 14 -21.62 5.38 -21.33
CA HIS A 14 -22.24 4.33 -22.12
C HIS A 14 -21.39 4.02 -23.36
N LEU A 15 -21.71 2.91 -24.02
CA LEU A 15 -21.09 2.52 -25.29
C LEU A 15 -22.15 2.46 -26.39
N ASP A 16 -22.14 3.45 -27.29
CA ASP A 16 -23.10 3.55 -28.40
C ASP A 16 -22.83 2.48 -29.49
N PRO A 17 -23.72 1.50 -29.70
CA PRO A 17 -23.56 0.57 -30.81
C PRO A 17 -23.85 1.26 -32.15
N LYS A 18 -23.03 0.96 -33.17
CA LYS A 18 -23.24 1.50 -34.53
C LYS A 18 -24.58 1.09 -35.15
N ALA A 19 -25.08 -0.08 -34.78
CA ALA A 19 -26.40 -0.57 -35.12
C ALA A 19 -26.90 -1.44 -33.95
N THR A 20 -28.15 -1.25 -33.56
CA THR A 20 -28.79 -2.00 -32.48
C THR A 20 -29.36 -3.31 -33.00
N ALA A 21 -29.76 -4.20 -32.11
CA ALA A 21 -30.48 -5.42 -32.46
C ALA A 21 -31.85 -5.07 -33.05
N GLY A 22 -32.26 -5.81 -34.07
CA GLY A 22 -33.51 -5.58 -34.77
C GLY A 22 -33.47 -5.99 -36.23
N VAL A 23 -34.62 -5.90 -36.88
CA VAL A 23 -34.77 -6.16 -38.32
C VAL A 23 -34.53 -4.87 -39.08
N TYR A 24 -33.55 -4.89 -39.96
CA TYR A 24 -33.20 -3.78 -40.84
C TYR A 24 -33.61 -4.11 -42.27
N THR A 25 -34.23 -3.15 -42.94
CA THR A 25 -34.58 -3.27 -44.36
C THR A 25 -33.62 -2.41 -45.18
N ILE A 26 -32.81 -3.05 -46.03
CA ILE A 26 -32.02 -2.35 -47.04
C ILE A 26 -32.92 -2.15 -48.25
N THR A 27 -33.09 -0.90 -48.66
CA THR A 27 -33.79 -0.57 -49.91
C THR A 27 -32.81 0.04 -50.89
N VAL A 28 -32.65 -0.61 -52.05
CA VAL A 28 -31.86 -0.11 -53.17
C VAL A 28 -32.81 0.58 -54.16
N GLU A 29 -32.53 1.85 -54.43
CA GLU A 29 -33.26 2.67 -55.39
C GLU A 29 -32.30 3.16 -56.47
N HIS A 30 -32.72 3.10 -57.73
CA HIS A 30 -32.01 3.71 -58.85
C HIS A 30 -32.74 4.97 -59.29
N ARG A 31 -32.01 6.04 -59.57
CA ARG A 31 -32.53 7.26 -60.20
C ARG A 31 -31.77 7.50 -61.49
N LEU A 32 -32.49 7.56 -62.60
CA LEU A 32 -31.90 7.88 -63.90
C LEU A 32 -31.92 9.39 -64.09
N THR A 33 -30.75 10.00 -64.26
CA THR A 33 -30.64 11.42 -64.56
C THR A 33 -29.98 11.64 -65.92
N LYS A 34 -30.50 12.59 -66.70
CA LYS A 34 -29.84 13.13 -67.89
C LYS A 34 -29.64 14.63 -67.70
N ASP A 35 -28.41 15.11 -67.83
CA ASP A 35 -28.04 16.52 -67.64
C ASP A 35 -28.50 17.10 -66.28
N GLY A 36 -28.45 16.27 -65.22
CA GLY A 36 -28.89 16.64 -63.87
C GLY A 36 -30.41 16.61 -63.65
N VAL A 37 -31.21 16.28 -64.66
CA VAL A 37 -32.67 16.17 -64.57
C VAL A 37 -33.06 14.69 -64.51
N GLU A 38 -33.90 14.33 -63.53
CA GLU A 38 -34.44 12.97 -63.36
C GLU A 38 -35.34 12.63 -64.56
N VAL A 39 -34.97 11.60 -65.33
CA VAL A 39 -35.65 11.18 -66.57
C VAL A 39 -36.59 10.01 -66.36
N ASP A 40 -36.52 9.33 -65.22
CA ASP A 40 -37.40 8.24 -64.82
C ASP A 40 -38.52 8.68 -63.86
N ALA A 41 -38.75 9.98 -63.68
CA ALA A 41 -39.76 10.51 -62.77
C ALA A 41 -41.18 9.96 -63.01
N ASN A 42 -41.54 9.69 -64.27
CA ASN A 42 -42.85 9.16 -64.66
C ASN A 42 -42.91 7.62 -64.72
N ALA A 43 -41.77 6.93 -64.58
CA ALA A 43 -41.65 5.48 -64.65
C ALA A 43 -40.40 5.03 -63.88
N LYS A 44 -40.43 5.15 -62.55
CA LYS A 44 -39.29 4.85 -61.68
C LYS A 44 -38.86 3.39 -61.82
N LEU A 45 -37.55 3.16 -61.77
CA LEU A 45 -37.02 1.81 -61.70
C LEU A 45 -37.53 1.10 -60.43
N PRO A 46 -37.82 -0.21 -60.50
CA PRO A 46 -38.32 -0.96 -59.35
C PRO A 46 -37.30 -0.92 -58.21
N LYS A 47 -37.80 -0.70 -56.99
CA LYS A 47 -37.01 -0.81 -55.77
C LYS A 47 -36.74 -2.27 -55.48
N ALA A 48 -35.52 -2.59 -55.07
CA ALA A 48 -35.22 -3.87 -54.46
C ALA A 48 -35.09 -3.65 -52.95
N SER A 49 -35.83 -4.41 -52.17
CA SER A 49 -35.73 -4.38 -50.71
C SER A 49 -35.38 -5.77 -50.21
N ASP A 50 -34.46 -5.85 -49.26
CA ASP A 50 -34.14 -7.07 -48.53
C ASP A 50 -34.05 -6.76 -47.04
N SER A 51 -34.34 -7.74 -46.19
CA SER A 51 -34.35 -7.59 -44.74
C SER A 51 -33.33 -8.50 -44.11
N TYR A 52 -32.54 -7.96 -43.17
CA TYR A 52 -31.63 -8.74 -42.34
C TYR A 52 -31.85 -8.42 -40.88
N GLU A 53 -31.51 -9.35 -40.00
CA GLU A 53 -31.68 -9.20 -38.55
C GLU A 53 -30.30 -9.10 -37.89
N ILE A 54 -30.10 -8.06 -37.09
CA ILE A 54 -28.99 -7.99 -36.15
C ILE A 54 -29.47 -8.66 -34.85
N ARG A 55 -28.84 -9.78 -34.50
CA ARG A 55 -29.19 -10.58 -33.31
C ARG A 55 -28.39 -10.13 -32.09
N ALA A 56 -29.05 -10.07 -30.95
CA ALA A 56 -28.45 -9.88 -29.62
C ALA A 56 -29.10 -10.85 -28.63
N ALA A 57 -28.50 -11.00 -27.44
CA ALA A 57 -29.14 -11.73 -26.35
C ALA A 57 -30.47 -11.05 -25.99
N GLN A 58 -31.49 -11.85 -25.68
CA GLN A 58 -32.83 -11.34 -25.38
C GLN A 58 -33.50 -12.11 -24.22
N PHE A 59 -33.46 -13.44 -24.26
CA PHE A 59 -34.10 -14.32 -23.26
C PHE A 59 -33.14 -15.30 -22.58
N PHE A 60 -31.90 -15.35 -23.08
CA PHE A 60 -30.83 -16.21 -22.59
C PHE A 60 -29.51 -15.44 -22.69
N LEU A 61 -28.67 -15.57 -21.66
CA LEU A 61 -27.32 -15.04 -21.64
C LEU A 61 -26.34 -16.21 -21.50
N ASP A 62 -25.33 -16.26 -22.36
CA ASP A 62 -24.26 -17.24 -22.24
C ASP A 62 -23.47 -16.98 -20.95
N PRO A 63 -23.22 -17.98 -20.08
CA PRO A 63 -22.43 -17.82 -18.87
C PRO A 63 -21.06 -17.16 -19.09
N SER A 64 -20.42 -17.36 -20.25
CA SER A 64 -19.14 -16.74 -20.58
C SER A 64 -19.21 -15.22 -20.78
N SER A 65 -20.43 -14.66 -20.86
CA SER A 65 -20.64 -13.21 -20.94
C SER A 65 -20.52 -12.54 -19.58
N VAL A 66 -20.63 -13.30 -18.48
CA VAL A 66 -20.44 -12.82 -17.12
C VAL A 66 -18.97 -12.91 -16.76
N HIS A 67 -18.35 -11.75 -16.55
CA HIS A 67 -16.96 -11.66 -16.13
C HIS A 67 -16.81 -11.86 -14.63
N ALA A 68 -17.64 -11.17 -13.84
CA ALA A 68 -17.61 -11.22 -12.38
C ALA A 68 -18.93 -10.77 -11.76
N THR A 69 -19.24 -11.29 -10.58
CA THR A 69 -20.36 -10.85 -9.71
C THR A 69 -19.79 -10.41 -8.37
N TYR A 70 -20.36 -9.35 -7.79
CA TYR A 70 -20.07 -8.97 -6.41
C TYR A 70 -21.36 -8.61 -5.65
N PRO A 71 -21.56 -9.10 -4.42
CA PRO A 71 -20.75 -10.12 -3.75
C PRO A 71 -20.59 -11.41 -4.56
N PRO A 72 -19.50 -12.18 -4.37
CA PRO A 72 -19.30 -13.43 -5.10
C PRO A 72 -20.42 -14.43 -4.79
N THR A 73 -20.72 -15.33 -5.74
CA THR A 73 -21.75 -16.35 -5.56
C THR A 73 -21.44 -17.25 -4.34
N GLY A 74 -22.39 -17.37 -3.42
CA GLY A 74 -22.26 -18.17 -2.19
C GLY A 74 -21.37 -17.56 -1.11
N ALA A 75 -20.95 -16.30 -1.27
CA ALA A 75 -20.12 -15.63 -0.27
C ALA A 75 -20.91 -15.27 0.99
N VAL A 76 -20.25 -15.30 2.14
CA VAL A 76 -20.78 -14.89 3.45
C VAL A 76 -19.90 -13.77 3.97
N GLY A 77 -20.49 -12.63 4.34
CA GLY A 77 -19.73 -11.50 4.89
C GLY A 77 -20.59 -10.27 5.15
N ARG A 78 -19.94 -9.20 5.61
CA ARG A 78 -20.59 -7.92 5.87
C ARG A 78 -20.78 -7.14 4.57
N TYR A 79 -21.98 -7.21 4.00
CA TYR A 79 -22.32 -6.56 2.73
C TYR A 79 -23.28 -5.35 2.90
N THR A 80 -23.58 -4.96 4.14
CA THR A 80 -24.48 -3.83 4.49
C THR A 80 -24.21 -2.54 3.72
N HIS A 81 -22.95 -2.27 3.36
CA HIS A 81 -22.52 -1.04 2.69
C HIS A 81 -22.18 -1.25 1.21
N VAL A 82 -22.46 -2.41 0.66
CA VAL A 82 -22.16 -2.78 -0.73
C VAL A 82 -23.43 -2.68 -1.57
N LEU A 83 -23.32 -2.07 -2.75
CA LEU A 83 -24.30 -2.22 -3.83
C LEU A 83 -23.89 -3.41 -4.69
N PRO A 84 -24.69 -4.49 -4.73
CA PRO A 84 -24.39 -5.64 -5.58
C PRO A 84 -24.24 -5.22 -7.04
N HIS A 85 -23.27 -5.78 -7.75
CA HIS A 85 -22.97 -5.41 -9.12
C HIS A 85 -22.47 -6.60 -9.95
N LEU A 86 -22.63 -6.46 -11.26
CA LEU A 86 -22.29 -7.46 -12.28
C LEU A 86 -21.38 -6.82 -13.32
N THR A 87 -20.27 -7.48 -13.63
CA THR A 87 -19.39 -7.13 -14.75
C THR A 87 -19.61 -8.09 -15.91
N LEU A 88 -19.86 -7.55 -17.10
CA LEU A 88 -20.07 -8.28 -18.33
C LEU A 88 -18.87 -8.11 -19.28
N SER A 89 -18.39 -9.22 -19.86
CA SER A 89 -17.29 -9.21 -20.83
C SER A 89 -17.68 -8.58 -22.17
N ARG A 90 -18.98 -8.50 -22.48
CA ARG A 90 -19.49 -7.83 -23.68
C ARG A 90 -19.96 -6.42 -23.32
N ALA A 91 -19.07 -5.44 -23.43
CA ALA A 91 -19.32 -4.06 -23.04
C ALA A 91 -20.57 -3.43 -23.67
N ILE A 92 -20.87 -3.72 -24.94
CA ILE A 92 -22.05 -3.15 -25.62
C ILE A 92 -23.39 -3.72 -25.13
N LEU A 93 -23.41 -4.87 -24.43
CA LEU A 93 -24.64 -5.65 -24.19
C LEU A 93 -25.81 -4.83 -23.62
N PRO A 94 -25.65 -3.98 -22.59
CA PRO A 94 -26.76 -3.22 -22.03
C PRO A 94 -27.41 -2.22 -23.00
N TRP A 95 -26.72 -1.83 -24.07
CA TRP A 95 -27.17 -0.84 -25.06
C TRP A 95 -27.48 -1.46 -26.43
N GLU A 96 -27.31 -2.78 -26.61
CA GLU A 96 -27.55 -3.43 -27.90
C GLU A 96 -29.03 -3.40 -28.34
N ARG A 97 -29.98 -3.28 -27.41
CA ARG A 97 -31.41 -3.28 -27.71
C ARG A 97 -32.02 -1.92 -27.39
N GLN A 98 -32.83 -1.39 -28.30
CA GLN A 98 -33.63 -0.19 -28.05
C GLN A 98 -34.94 -0.57 -27.36
N LEU A 99 -35.26 0.13 -26.28
CA LEU A 99 -36.58 0.04 -25.68
C LEU A 99 -37.58 0.88 -26.51
N LEU A 100 -38.74 0.31 -26.83
CA LEU A 100 -39.74 0.92 -27.71
C LEU A 100 -40.22 2.28 -27.17
N GLY A 101 -40.30 3.30 -28.03
CA GLY A 101 -40.94 4.59 -27.73
C GLY A 101 -40.02 5.80 -27.59
N ARG A 102 -38.68 5.65 -27.66
CA ARG A 102 -37.73 6.79 -27.68
C ARG A 102 -36.60 6.60 -28.68
N MET A 103 -36.33 7.63 -29.48
CA MET A 103 -35.31 7.63 -30.53
C MET A 103 -33.89 8.03 -30.06
N ALA A 104 -33.72 8.37 -28.78
CA ALA A 104 -32.41 8.70 -28.21
C ALA A 104 -32.08 7.67 -27.10
N ALA A 105 -31.79 6.43 -27.52
CA ALA A 105 -31.57 5.31 -26.62
C ALA A 105 -30.26 5.46 -25.86
N LYS A 106 -30.34 6.01 -24.65
CA LYS A 106 -29.27 5.97 -23.65
C LYS A 106 -29.59 4.98 -22.52
N GLU A 107 -30.87 4.66 -22.31
CA GLU A 107 -31.27 3.76 -21.22
C GLU A 107 -30.89 2.30 -21.53
N PRO A 108 -30.30 1.58 -20.57
CA PRO A 108 -30.01 0.17 -20.73
C PRO A 108 -31.31 -0.66 -20.72
N TRP A 109 -31.37 -1.74 -21.50
CA TRP A 109 -32.50 -2.68 -21.47
C TRP A 109 -32.40 -3.72 -20.33
N LEU A 110 -31.36 -3.61 -19.50
CA LEU A 110 -31.02 -4.52 -18.41
C LEU A 110 -30.99 -3.79 -17.07
N ALA A 111 -31.39 -4.47 -16.00
CA ALA A 111 -31.21 -4.01 -14.63
C ALA A 111 -30.85 -5.17 -13.69
N LEU A 112 -30.19 -4.84 -12.58
CA LEU A 112 -29.97 -5.76 -11.46
C LEU A 112 -30.98 -5.49 -10.36
N LEU A 113 -31.70 -6.54 -9.95
CA LEU A 113 -32.63 -6.49 -8.83
C LEU A 113 -32.12 -7.40 -7.71
N VAL A 114 -32.23 -6.93 -6.47
CA VAL A 114 -31.77 -7.61 -5.26
C VAL A 114 -32.98 -7.93 -4.39
N PHE A 115 -33.11 -9.19 -4.01
CA PHE A 115 -34.24 -9.72 -3.24
C PHE A 115 -33.74 -10.41 -1.97
N ALA A 116 -34.39 -10.14 -0.85
CA ALA A 116 -34.17 -10.85 0.41
C ALA A 116 -35.07 -12.09 0.51
N GLU A 117 -34.83 -12.93 1.51
CA GLU A 117 -35.69 -14.07 1.84
C GLU A 117 -37.18 -13.67 1.94
N GLY A 118 -38.03 -14.45 1.27
CA GLY A 118 -39.49 -14.30 1.26
C GLY A 118 -40.04 -13.26 0.28
N GLU A 119 -39.21 -12.57 -0.49
CA GLU A 119 -39.66 -11.51 -1.43
C GLU A 119 -39.99 -12.02 -2.85
N LEU A 120 -39.42 -13.17 -3.24
CA LEU A 120 -39.69 -13.84 -4.51
C LEU A 120 -40.55 -15.09 -4.27
N ASP A 121 -41.61 -15.25 -5.06
CA ASP A 121 -42.48 -16.43 -4.96
C ASP A 121 -41.78 -17.70 -5.45
N ASP A 122 -40.99 -17.58 -6.52
CA ASP A 122 -40.24 -18.68 -7.14
C ASP A 122 -38.94 -19.01 -6.36
N ASP A 123 -38.51 -18.15 -5.43
CA ASP A 123 -37.26 -18.28 -4.65
C ASP A 123 -37.41 -17.74 -3.22
N PRO A 124 -38.18 -18.42 -2.35
CA PRO A 124 -38.48 -17.91 -1.00
C PRO A 124 -37.24 -17.87 -0.09
N ASP A 125 -36.22 -18.70 -0.35
CA ASP A 125 -34.99 -18.77 0.45
C ASP A 125 -33.84 -17.93 -0.14
N ALA A 126 -34.12 -17.12 -1.17
CA ALA A 126 -33.17 -16.23 -1.84
C ALA A 126 -31.87 -16.92 -2.29
N GLN A 127 -31.98 -18.08 -2.93
CA GLN A 127 -30.86 -18.90 -3.42
C GLN A 127 -30.47 -18.58 -4.88
N GLY A 128 -31.12 -17.59 -5.51
CA GLY A 128 -30.92 -17.23 -6.91
C GLY A 128 -31.66 -18.15 -7.88
N GLU A 129 -32.75 -18.78 -7.42
CA GLU A 129 -33.54 -19.75 -8.18
C GLU A 129 -34.44 -19.07 -9.22
N PHE A 130 -34.80 -19.81 -10.27
CA PHE A 130 -35.67 -19.32 -11.33
C PHE A 130 -36.51 -20.46 -11.90
N THR A 131 -37.66 -20.12 -12.50
CA THR A 131 -38.48 -21.09 -13.22
C THR A 131 -38.27 -20.97 -14.72
N THR A 132 -38.02 -22.10 -15.38
CA THR A 132 -37.94 -22.15 -16.85
C THR A 132 -39.34 -22.28 -17.46
N ARG A 133 -39.75 -21.32 -18.29
CA ARG A 133 -41.06 -21.25 -18.94
C ARG A 133 -40.89 -20.95 -20.44
N PRO A 134 -41.81 -21.37 -21.33
CA PRO A 134 -41.76 -20.96 -22.73
C PRO A 134 -42.02 -19.44 -22.85
N ILE A 135 -41.42 -18.79 -23.85
CA ILE A 135 -41.56 -17.32 -24.03
C ILE A 135 -43.03 -16.91 -24.23
N SER A 136 -43.88 -17.78 -24.77
CA SER A 136 -45.33 -17.54 -24.82
C SER A 136 -45.94 -17.30 -23.43
N GLU A 137 -45.51 -18.05 -22.41
CA GLU A 137 -45.96 -17.90 -21.02
C GLU A 137 -45.29 -16.73 -20.29
N LEU A 138 -44.17 -16.20 -20.82
CA LEU A 138 -43.62 -14.91 -20.38
C LEU A 138 -44.51 -13.77 -20.89
N ARG A 139 -44.88 -13.78 -22.18
CA ARG A 139 -45.70 -12.72 -22.80
C ARG A 139 -47.13 -12.70 -22.27
N GLU A 140 -47.73 -13.88 -22.12
CA GLU A 140 -49.12 -14.06 -21.70
C GLU A 140 -49.19 -15.03 -20.51
N PRO A 141 -48.81 -14.60 -19.30
CA PRO A 141 -48.66 -15.49 -18.13
C PRO A 141 -49.99 -15.96 -17.51
N GLY A 142 -51.13 -15.47 -17.99
CA GLY A 142 -52.47 -15.81 -17.48
C GLY A 142 -53.08 -14.73 -16.57
N SER A 143 -54.20 -15.04 -15.91
CA SER A 143 -54.94 -14.06 -15.09
C SER A 143 -54.21 -13.72 -13.79
N GLY A 144 -54.05 -12.42 -13.51
CA GLY A 144 -53.46 -11.92 -12.25
C GLY A 144 -51.93 -11.83 -12.24
N ILE A 145 -51.28 -12.10 -13.38
CA ILE A 145 -49.83 -11.94 -13.58
C ILE A 145 -49.63 -11.04 -14.80
N ASN A 146 -48.75 -10.06 -14.70
CA ASN A 146 -48.41 -9.12 -15.77
C ASN A 146 -47.13 -9.59 -16.46
N GLY A 147 -47.16 -9.65 -17.80
CA GLY A 147 -46.00 -9.94 -18.64
C GLY A 147 -45.50 -8.70 -19.42
N PRO A 148 -44.28 -8.76 -19.97
CA PRO A 148 -43.72 -7.68 -20.79
C PRO A 148 -44.45 -7.50 -22.12
N GLU A 149 -44.59 -6.24 -22.56
CA GLU A 149 -45.09 -5.89 -23.89
C GLU A 149 -43.99 -6.02 -24.94
N LEU A 150 -43.71 -7.26 -25.35
CA LEU A 150 -42.68 -7.56 -26.34
C LEU A 150 -43.22 -7.43 -27.77
N SER A 151 -42.44 -6.76 -28.62
CA SER A 151 -42.72 -6.60 -30.06
C SER A 151 -41.76 -7.41 -30.93
N GLY A 152 -42.08 -7.59 -32.21
CA GLY A 152 -41.24 -8.32 -33.17
C GLY A 152 -41.61 -9.81 -33.33
N THR A 153 -40.94 -10.47 -34.27
CA THR A 153 -41.16 -11.88 -34.59
C THR A 153 -40.39 -12.75 -33.59
N ILE A 154 -41.05 -13.18 -32.52
CA ILE A 154 -40.47 -13.99 -31.45
C ILE A 154 -41.08 -15.39 -31.49
N ASP A 155 -40.23 -16.42 -31.52
CA ASP A 155 -40.65 -17.81 -31.38
C ASP A 155 -41.00 -18.12 -29.91
N GLY A 156 -42.30 -18.15 -29.64
CA GLY A 156 -42.85 -18.36 -28.30
C GLY A 156 -42.58 -19.74 -27.71
N SER A 157 -42.15 -20.72 -28.52
CA SER A 157 -41.89 -22.09 -28.05
C SER A 157 -40.55 -22.24 -27.34
N ASN A 158 -39.62 -21.31 -27.55
CA ASN A 158 -38.30 -21.36 -26.92
C ASN A 158 -38.42 -21.13 -25.40
N PRO A 159 -37.61 -21.83 -24.59
CA PRO A 159 -37.59 -21.64 -23.15
C PRO A 159 -36.85 -20.35 -22.75
N CYS A 160 -37.30 -19.72 -21.68
CA CYS A 160 -36.61 -18.64 -21.00
C CYS A 160 -36.69 -18.82 -19.48
N ARG A 161 -35.77 -18.18 -18.76
CA ARG A 161 -35.76 -18.17 -17.30
C ARG A 161 -36.62 -17.01 -16.81
N THR A 162 -37.47 -17.27 -15.83
CA THR A 162 -38.46 -16.32 -15.34
C THR A 162 -38.54 -16.33 -13.83
N ILE A 163 -38.91 -15.18 -13.28
CA ILE A 163 -39.22 -14.98 -11.86
C ILE A 163 -40.58 -14.29 -11.73
N ASP A 164 -41.41 -14.78 -10.81
CA ASP A 164 -42.67 -14.17 -10.41
C ASP A 164 -42.52 -13.45 -9.07
N LEU A 165 -42.98 -12.20 -9.01
CA LEU A 165 -42.93 -11.39 -7.80
C LEU A 165 -44.18 -10.50 -7.66
N PRO A 166 -44.61 -10.17 -6.43
CA PRO A 166 -45.71 -9.22 -6.22
C PRO A 166 -45.42 -7.84 -6.83
N VAL A 167 -46.43 -7.17 -7.38
CA VAL A 167 -46.32 -5.80 -7.93
C VAL A 167 -45.78 -4.82 -6.88
N SER A 168 -46.13 -5.00 -5.60
CA SER A 168 -45.62 -4.19 -4.50
C SER A 168 -44.09 -4.31 -4.33
N VAL A 169 -43.55 -5.52 -4.43
CA VAL A 169 -42.10 -5.77 -4.35
C VAL A 169 -41.41 -5.24 -5.60
N PHE A 170 -41.99 -5.47 -6.77
CA PHE A 170 -41.45 -4.98 -8.05
C PHE A 170 -41.25 -3.46 -8.03
N HIS A 171 -42.29 -2.69 -7.71
CA HIS A 171 -42.18 -1.21 -7.67
C HIS A 171 -41.31 -0.69 -6.51
N ALA A 172 -41.16 -1.45 -5.43
CA ALA A 172 -40.26 -1.07 -4.34
C ALA A 172 -38.79 -1.18 -4.76
N VAL A 173 -38.42 -2.27 -5.44
CA VAL A 173 -37.03 -2.61 -5.76
C VAL A 173 -36.56 -2.07 -7.12
N VAL A 174 -37.42 -2.06 -8.14
CA VAL A 174 -37.02 -1.65 -9.49
C VAL A 174 -36.53 -0.19 -9.53
N ALA A 175 -35.47 0.06 -10.30
CA ALA A 175 -35.03 1.41 -10.60
C ALA A 175 -36.10 2.15 -11.42
N ARG A 176 -36.34 3.43 -11.10
CA ARG A 176 -37.25 4.25 -11.90
C ARG A 176 -36.62 4.50 -13.27
N GLN A 177 -37.46 4.83 -14.25
CA GLN A 177 -36.99 4.99 -15.63
C GLN A 177 -35.89 6.05 -15.78
N GLU A 178 -35.96 7.14 -15.01
CA GLU A 178 -34.94 8.22 -15.00
C GLU A 178 -33.62 7.82 -14.31
N GLU A 179 -33.63 6.77 -13.48
CA GLU A 179 -32.48 6.31 -12.69
C GLU A 179 -31.64 5.27 -13.44
N LEU A 180 -32.25 4.51 -14.36
CA LEU A 180 -31.62 3.41 -15.10
C LEU A 180 -30.31 3.79 -15.76
N PHE A 181 -30.25 5.01 -16.31
CA PHE A 181 -29.05 5.49 -17.00
C PHE A 181 -27.83 5.58 -16.07
N HIS A 182 -28.02 5.86 -14.78
CA HIS A 182 -26.91 6.05 -13.83
C HIS A 182 -26.40 4.74 -13.21
N LEU A 183 -27.16 3.65 -13.33
CA LEU A 183 -26.84 2.35 -12.74
C LEU A 183 -26.00 1.45 -13.66
N VAL A 184 -25.71 1.89 -14.88
CA VAL A 184 -24.93 1.14 -15.87
C VAL A 184 -23.88 2.05 -16.49
N HIS A 185 -22.64 1.56 -16.56
CA HIS A 185 -21.53 2.28 -17.17
C HIS A 185 -20.57 1.31 -17.86
N MET A 186 -19.65 1.84 -18.67
CA MET A 186 -18.58 1.09 -19.29
C MET A 186 -17.25 1.34 -18.55
N ARG A 187 -16.52 0.26 -18.32
CA ARG A 187 -15.24 0.24 -17.61
C ARG A 187 -14.14 -0.23 -18.55
N ASP A 188 -13.12 0.60 -18.78
CA ASP A 188 -11.95 0.27 -19.60
C ASP A 188 -10.70 0.11 -18.74
N VAL A 189 -10.16 -1.10 -18.70
CA VAL A 189 -9.03 -1.50 -17.86
C VAL A 189 -7.73 -1.47 -18.69
N HIS A 190 -6.76 -0.65 -18.29
CA HIS A 190 -5.52 -0.44 -19.02
C HIS A 190 -4.29 -1.18 -18.44
N THR A 191 -4.37 -1.72 -17.22
CA THR A 191 -3.23 -2.37 -16.54
C THR A 191 -3.00 -3.82 -16.98
N ALA A 192 -1.75 -4.30 -16.79
CA ALA A 192 -1.39 -5.69 -17.02
C ALA A 192 -2.15 -6.62 -16.05
N PRO A 193 -2.52 -7.85 -16.46
CA PRO A 193 -3.34 -8.75 -15.65
C PRO A 193 -2.65 -9.04 -14.32
N GLN A 194 -3.28 -8.63 -13.22
CA GLN A 194 -2.94 -9.08 -11.87
C GLN A 194 -3.89 -10.21 -11.49
N ARG A 195 -3.33 -11.35 -11.10
CA ARG A 195 -4.11 -12.51 -10.65
C ARG A 195 -4.60 -12.21 -9.23
N ARG A 196 -5.91 -12.09 -9.05
CA ARG A 196 -6.54 -11.87 -7.74
C ARG A 196 -7.25 -13.15 -7.30
N ASP A 197 -7.20 -13.47 -6.02
CA ASP A 197 -7.72 -14.73 -5.46
C ASP A 197 -9.25 -14.74 -5.26
N ASN A 198 -9.94 -13.60 -5.48
CA ASN A 198 -11.41 -13.51 -5.48
C ASN A 198 -12.08 -13.96 -6.79
N GLY A 199 -11.29 -14.44 -7.76
CA GLY A 199 -11.77 -14.89 -9.07
C GLY A 199 -11.92 -13.78 -10.13
N GLU A 200 -11.85 -12.49 -9.78
CA GLU A 200 -11.85 -11.41 -10.77
C GLU A 200 -10.42 -11.14 -11.27
N ILE A 201 -10.11 -11.64 -12.47
CA ILE A 201 -8.92 -11.21 -13.19
C ILE A 201 -9.28 -9.92 -13.90
N LEU A 202 -8.71 -8.79 -13.47
CA LEU A 202 -8.78 -7.54 -14.23
C LEU A 202 -7.86 -7.68 -15.45
N THR A 203 -8.39 -8.36 -16.48
CA THR A 203 -7.76 -8.43 -17.79
C THR A 203 -7.94 -7.10 -18.49
N LYS A 204 -6.89 -6.63 -19.16
CA LYS A 204 -6.98 -5.48 -20.06
C LYS A 204 -8.16 -5.68 -21.02
N GLY A 205 -9.07 -4.72 -21.07
CA GLY A 205 -10.28 -4.82 -21.89
C GLY A 205 -11.41 -3.89 -21.44
N GLU A 206 -12.47 -3.94 -22.24
CA GLU A 206 -13.68 -3.14 -22.10
C GLU A 206 -14.81 -3.99 -21.51
N TYR A 207 -15.47 -3.49 -20.45
CA TYR A 207 -16.52 -4.20 -19.75
C TYR A 207 -17.75 -3.32 -19.54
N ALA A 208 -18.93 -3.93 -19.50
CA ALA A 208 -20.14 -3.28 -18.99
C ALA A 208 -20.31 -3.63 -17.53
N VAL A 209 -20.62 -2.64 -16.70
CA VAL A 209 -20.86 -2.82 -15.28
C VAL A 209 -22.26 -2.34 -14.96
N LEU A 210 -23.05 -3.22 -14.34
CA LEU A 210 -24.37 -2.89 -13.82
C LEU A 210 -24.30 -2.91 -12.30
N ALA A 211 -24.77 -1.86 -11.65
CA ALA A 211 -24.94 -1.79 -10.20
C ALA A 211 -26.42 -1.89 -9.84
N ALA A 212 -26.73 -2.58 -8.75
CA ALA A 212 -28.03 -2.52 -8.13
C ALA A 212 -28.23 -1.17 -7.40
N ASN A 213 -29.47 -0.88 -7.06
CA ASN A 213 -29.88 0.31 -6.31
C ASN A 213 -30.25 -0.01 -4.85
N ARG A 214 -30.02 -1.24 -4.37
CA ARG A 214 -30.48 -1.72 -3.06
C ARG A 214 -29.33 -2.24 -2.21
N PHE A 215 -29.27 -1.83 -0.95
CA PHE A 215 -28.32 -2.34 0.04
C PHE A 215 -28.89 -3.57 0.77
N PRO A 216 -28.10 -4.63 0.99
CA PRO A 216 -28.51 -5.77 1.81
C PRO A 216 -28.27 -5.43 3.30
N ARG A 217 -29.18 -4.67 3.94
CA ARG A 217 -28.96 -4.18 5.31
C ARG A 217 -29.35 -5.15 6.41
N THR A 218 -30.25 -6.08 6.16
CA THR A 218 -30.70 -7.06 7.15
C THR A 218 -29.85 -8.34 7.08
N PRO A 219 -29.61 -9.04 8.20
CA PRO A 219 -28.98 -10.35 8.16
C PRO A 219 -29.82 -11.35 7.34
N GLY A 220 -29.18 -12.22 6.57
CA GLY A 220 -29.85 -13.29 5.81
C GLY A 220 -29.36 -13.44 4.37
N ASN A 221 -30.02 -14.33 3.62
CA ASN A 221 -29.68 -14.57 2.21
C ASN A 221 -30.30 -13.51 1.29
N TYR A 222 -29.55 -13.18 0.24
CA TYR A 222 -29.97 -12.30 -0.82
C TYR A 222 -29.72 -12.93 -2.19
N ALA A 223 -30.71 -12.87 -3.05
CA ALA A 223 -30.64 -13.25 -4.46
C ALA A 223 -30.54 -12.00 -5.34
N VAL A 224 -29.67 -12.04 -6.34
CA VAL A 224 -29.52 -10.97 -7.33
C VAL A 224 -29.86 -11.52 -8.71
N HIS A 225 -30.74 -10.84 -9.43
CA HIS A 225 -31.17 -11.21 -10.77
C HIS A 225 -30.86 -10.09 -11.78
N LEU A 226 -30.17 -10.45 -12.85
CA LEU A 226 -30.09 -9.64 -14.07
C LEU A 226 -31.39 -9.85 -14.85
N VAL A 227 -32.22 -8.81 -14.95
CA VAL A 227 -33.54 -8.88 -15.59
C VAL A 227 -33.59 -8.06 -16.88
N SER A 228 -34.40 -8.52 -17.83
CA SER A 228 -34.77 -7.74 -19.02
C SER A 228 -35.89 -6.76 -18.70
N LEU A 229 -35.68 -5.48 -19.03
CA LEU A 229 -36.68 -4.41 -18.95
C LEU A 229 -37.41 -4.19 -20.28
N GLU A 230 -37.15 -5.03 -21.29
CA GLU A 230 -37.85 -4.95 -22.57
C GLU A 230 -39.36 -5.13 -22.37
N GLY A 231 -40.14 -4.17 -22.89
CA GLY A 231 -41.60 -4.17 -22.75
C GLY A 231 -42.12 -3.68 -21.39
N TRP A 232 -41.27 -3.19 -20.48
CA TRP A 232 -41.68 -2.68 -19.17
C TRP A 232 -41.66 -1.15 -19.04
N LEU A 233 -41.13 -0.43 -20.04
CA LEU A 233 -41.13 1.04 -20.02
C LEU A 233 -42.55 1.61 -19.89
N GLY A 234 -42.68 2.69 -19.11
CA GLY A 234 -43.97 3.27 -18.73
C GLY A 234 -44.74 2.48 -17.65
N ARG A 235 -44.24 1.30 -17.25
CA ARG A 235 -44.81 0.45 -16.18
C ARG A 235 -43.85 0.20 -15.02
N LEU A 236 -42.76 0.97 -14.93
CA LEU A 236 -41.76 0.88 -13.85
C LEU A 236 -42.18 1.70 -12.63
N ASP A 237 -42.87 2.83 -12.83
CA ASP A 237 -43.22 3.74 -11.74
C ASP A 237 -44.40 3.21 -10.90
N PRO A 238 -44.41 3.46 -9.57
CA PRO A 238 -45.49 3.02 -8.70
C PRO A 238 -46.88 3.46 -9.19
N GLY A 239 -47.86 2.56 -9.12
CA GLY A 239 -49.25 2.82 -9.51
C GLY A 239 -49.55 2.62 -11.00
N THR A 240 -48.56 2.23 -11.80
CA THR A 240 -48.76 1.88 -13.22
C THR A 240 -49.29 0.45 -13.42
N LEU A 241 -49.17 -0.41 -12.40
CA LEU A 241 -49.69 -1.79 -12.38
C LEU A 241 -50.64 -2.00 -11.18
N PRO A 242 -51.58 -2.98 -11.26
CA PRO A 242 -52.49 -3.28 -10.15
C PRO A 242 -51.76 -3.91 -8.95
N ALA A 243 -51.84 -3.30 -7.78
CA ALA A 243 -51.04 -3.70 -6.60
C ALA A 243 -51.27 -5.14 -6.08
N ASN A 244 -52.44 -5.73 -6.36
CA ASN A 244 -52.79 -7.09 -5.92
C ASN A 244 -52.39 -8.18 -6.92
N GLU A 245 -51.69 -7.82 -7.99
CA GLU A 245 -51.23 -8.73 -9.04
C GLU A 245 -49.74 -9.03 -8.90
N LYS A 246 -49.24 -9.93 -9.75
CA LYS A 246 -47.83 -10.26 -9.85
C LYS A 246 -47.23 -9.73 -11.15
N VAL A 247 -45.91 -9.67 -11.19
CA VAL A 247 -45.10 -9.37 -12.36
C VAL A 247 -44.25 -10.60 -12.67
N ARG A 248 -44.20 -11.00 -13.95
CA ARG A 248 -43.28 -12.03 -14.45
C ARG A 248 -42.15 -11.39 -15.24
N LEU A 249 -40.92 -11.47 -14.73
CA LEU A 249 -39.74 -10.94 -15.40
C LEU A 249 -38.93 -12.06 -16.06
N CYS A 250 -38.23 -11.73 -17.14
CA CYS A 250 -37.20 -12.60 -17.71
C CYS A 250 -35.88 -12.36 -16.97
N SER A 251 -35.34 -13.40 -16.31
CA SER A 251 -34.07 -13.34 -15.60
C SER A 251 -32.97 -13.97 -16.46
N LEU A 252 -32.01 -13.18 -16.92
CA LEU A 252 -30.93 -13.63 -17.80
C LEU A 252 -29.79 -14.30 -17.03
N TRP A 253 -29.56 -13.87 -15.80
CA TRP A 253 -28.55 -14.38 -14.90
C TRP A 253 -29.00 -14.19 -13.44
N SER A 254 -28.56 -15.07 -12.54
CA SER A 254 -28.83 -14.97 -11.11
C SER A 254 -27.69 -15.54 -10.28
N TRP A 255 -27.53 -15.03 -9.06
CA TRP A 255 -26.65 -15.59 -8.02
C TRP A 255 -27.16 -15.20 -6.62
N HIS A 256 -26.58 -15.78 -5.57
CA HIS A 256 -26.91 -15.44 -4.18
C HIS A 256 -25.66 -15.18 -3.34
N PHE A 257 -25.85 -14.53 -2.20
CA PHE A 257 -24.86 -14.35 -1.13
C PHE A 257 -25.57 -14.20 0.22
N THR A 258 -24.84 -14.33 1.33
CA THR A 258 -25.36 -14.14 2.68
C THR A 258 -24.76 -12.86 3.29
N ASN A 259 -25.64 -11.96 3.71
CA ASN A 259 -25.24 -10.80 4.50
C ASN A 259 -25.22 -11.17 5.98
N ASP A 260 -24.06 -11.01 6.59
CA ASP A 260 -23.84 -11.18 8.03
C ASP A 260 -23.27 -9.89 8.62
N PRO A 261 -24.14 -8.94 9.05
CA PRO A 261 -23.71 -7.68 9.64
C PRO A 261 -22.89 -7.84 10.92
N GLU A 262 -23.09 -8.93 11.64
CA GLU A 262 -22.44 -9.27 12.91
C GLU A 262 -21.22 -10.19 12.70
N GLY A 263 -20.88 -10.50 11.44
CA GLY A 263 -19.71 -11.31 11.10
C GLY A 263 -18.43 -10.74 11.71
N SER A 264 -17.59 -11.61 12.25
CA SER A 264 -16.53 -11.28 13.23
C SER A 264 -15.43 -10.32 12.77
N LEU A 265 -15.35 -9.97 11.48
CA LEU A 265 -14.26 -9.20 10.91
C LEU A 265 -14.77 -7.84 10.40
N ASP A 266 -14.47 -6.78 11.15
CA ASP A 266 -14.57 -5.37 10.73
C ASP A 266 -13.15 -4.84 10.45
N PRO A 267 -12.62 -4.94 9.20
CA PRO A 267 -11.23 -4.58 8.93
C PRO A 267 -10.93 -3.10 9.19
N ALA A 268 -11.90 -2.20 8.95
CA ALA A 268 -11.75 -0.78 9.24
C ALA A 268 -11.61 -0.53 10.75
N GLY A 269 -12.47 -1.17 11.55
CA GLY A 269 -12.38 -1.16 13.00
C GLY A 269 -11.04 -1.71 13.51
N LEU A 270 -10.59 -2.83 12.96
CA LEU A 270 -9.33 -3.46 13.34
C LEU A 270 -8.12 -2.57 13.00
N LEU A 271 -8.00 -2.06 11.77
CA LEU A 271 -6.92 -1.14 11.38
C LEU A 271 -6.84 0.09 12.28
N ARG A 272 -8.00 0.73 12.56
CA ARG A 272 -8.07 1.87 13.49
C ARG A 272 -7.58 1.50 14.89
N ASN A 273 -8.00 0.36 15.41
CA ASN A 273 -7.62 -0.10 16.74
C ASN A 273 -6.13 -0.45 16.83
N LEU A 274 -5.52 -0.98 15.76
CA LEU A 274 -4.09 -1.29 15.70
C LEU A 274 -3.22 -0.05 15.87
N VAL A 275 -3.62 1.09 15.29
CA VAL A 275 -2.86 2.36 15.36
C VAL A 275 -3.29 3.27 16.51
N ALA A 276 -4.48 3.05 17.08
CA ALA A 276 -5.06 3.91 18.12
C ALA A 276 -4.14 4.24 19.30
N PRO A 277 -3.32 3.31 19.83
CA PRO A 277 -2.39 3.63 20.92
C PRO A 277 -1.37 4.72 20.57
N GLY A 278 -0.99 4.81 19.29
CA GLY A 278 -0.02 5.78 18.78
C GLY A 278 -0.55 7.22 18.71
N TYR A 279 -1.87 7.43 18.63
CA TYR A 279 -2.46 8.78 18.61
C TYR A 279 -2.25 9.53 19.93
N LYS A 280 -2.19 8.82 21.05
CA LYS A 280 -1.93 9.43 22.37
C LYS A 280 -0.44 9.63 22.61
N GLU A 281 0.34 8.60 22.31
CA GLU A 281 1.79 8.61 22.49
C GLU A 281 2.42 7.69 21.44
N PRO A 282 3.23 8.22 20.50
CA PRO A 282 3.82 7.43 19.42
C PRO A 282 4.64 6.23 19.91
N GLU A 283 5.27 6.34 21.09
CA GLU A 283 6.05 5.25 21.67
C GLU A 283 5.22 4.02 22.08
N ASN A 284 3.88 4.11 22.10
CA ASN A 284 3.01 2.95 22.32
C ASN A 284 2.97 2.00 21.13
N LEU A 285 3.43 2.45 19.95
CA LEU A 285 3.65 1.60 18.79
C LEU A 285 5.06 1.00 18.78
N ALA A 286 5.92 1.28 19.77
CA ALA A 286 7.25 0.66 19.86
C ALA A 286 7.17 -0.71 20.55
N LEU A 287 7.97 -1.69 20.11
CA LEU A 287 8.05 -3.01 20.74
C LEU A 287 8.76 -2.95 22.11
N ARG A 288 7.99 -2.70 23.18
CA ARG A 288 8.48 -2.62 24.56
C ARG A 288 7.41 -2.94 25.59
N LEU A 289 7.81 -3.20 26.83
CA LEU A 289 6.90 -3.25 27.96
C LEU A 289 6.61 -1.82 28.45
N ALA A 290 5.33 -1.44 28.47
CA ALA A 290 4.92 -0.20 29.11
C ALA A 290 5.08 -0.34 30.63
N PRO A 291 5.84 0.54 31.30
CA PRO A 291 6.02 0.46 32.74
C PRO A 291 4.68 0.76 33.44
N THR A 292 4.25 -0.12 34.35
CA THR A 292 3.02 0.01 35.12
C THR A 292 3.30 0.67 36.47
N GLY A 293 2.38 1.53 36.95
CA GLY A 293 2.48 2.23 38.24
C GLY A 293 2.89 3.70 38.15
N GLU A 294 2.62 4.46 39.22
CA GLU A 294 2.99 5.88 39.33
C GLU A 294 4.50 6.07 39.30
N PRO A 295 4.99 7.20 38.72
CA PRO A 295 6.41 7.53 38.75
C PRO A 295 6.90 7.66 40.21
N SER A 296 7.69 6.69 40.66
CA SER A 296 8.43 6.72 41.92
C SER A 296 9.77 7.41 41.70
N SER A 297 10.24 8.19 42.68
CA SER A 297 11.52 8.92 42.61
C SER A 297 12.74 8.12 43.09
N SER A 298 12.64 6.80 43.30
CA SER A 298 13.81 6.00 43.68
C SER A 298 14.70 5.73 42.45
N PRO A 299 16.04 5.86 42.55
CA PRO A 299 16.97 5.56 41.45
C PRO A 299 16.77 4.17 40.83
N GLU A 300 16.47 3.15 41.62
CA GLU A 300 16.28 1.77 41.14
C GLU A 300 15.01 1.62 40.29
N THR A 301 13.93 2.33 40.65
CA THR A 301 12.70 2.34 39.85
C THR A 301 12.94 3.08 38.53
N GLU A 302 13.67 4.19 38.55
CA GLU A 302 14.02 4.94 37.34
C GLU A 302 14.92 4.11 36.42
N TYR A 303 15.92 3.41 36.97
CA TYR A 303 16.76 2.47 36.25
C TYR A 303 15.93 1.36 35.60
N ALA A 304 15.06 0.69 36.36
CA ALA A 304 14.21 -0.38 35.83
C ALA A 304 13.28 0.13 34.71
N ARG A 305 12.65 1.30 34.90
CA ARG A 305 11.81 1.94 33.88
C ARG A 305 12.61 2.29 32.62
N THR A 306 13.83 2.77 32.78
CA THR A 306 14.75 3.06 31.67
C THR A 306 15.11 1.79 30.89
N ARG A 307 15.38 0.68 31.57
CA ARG A 307 15.64 -0.62 30.92
C ARG A 307 14.41 -1.12 30.16
N LEU A 308 13.21 -1.05 30.76
CA LEU A 308 11.96 -1.41 30.07
C LEU A 308 11.68 -0.52 28.85
N HIS A 309 11.93 0.78 28.97
CA HIS A 309 11.82 1.75 27.87
C HIS A 309 12.76 1.39 26.70
N ARG A 310 13.98 0.96 27.00
CA ARG A 310 14.96 0.46 26.02
C ARG A 310 14.68 -0.96 25.49
N GLY A 311 13.54 -1.56 25.85
CA GLY A 311 13.08 -2.87 25.35
C GLY A 311 13.61 -4.08 26.11
N TYR A 312 14.26 -3.90 27.26
CA TYR A 312 14.71 -5.02 28.08
C TYR A 312 13.56 -5.66 28.86
N THR A 313 13.71 -6.95 29.13
CA THR A 313 12.83 -7.74 30.00
C THR A 313 13.67 -8.46 31.04
N ALA A 314 13.12 -8.62 32.24
CA ALA A 314 13.79 -9.39 33.28
C ALA A 314 13.54 -10.88 33.05
N VAL A 315 14.62 -11.67 32.97
CA VAL A 315 14.57 -13.12 32.84
C VAL A 315 15.21 -13.78 34.05
N ALA A 316 14.70 -14.95 34.44
CA ALA A 316 15.36 -15.76 35.46
C ALA A 316 16.73 -16.22 34.95
N TYR A 317 17.77 -16.00 35.75
CA TYR A 317 19.14 -16.29 35.38
C TYR A 317 19.83 -17.07 36.50
N ARG A 318 20.47 -18.18 36.14
CA ARG A 318 21.34 -18.93 37.04
C ARG A 318 22.79 -18.64 36.68
N THR A 319 23.54 -18.10 37.62
CA THR A 319 24.97 -17.78 37.42
C THR A 319 25.79 -19.06 37.29
N LEU A 320 27.02 -18.95 36.77
CA LEU A 320 27.97 -20.08 36.74
C LEU A 320 28.31 -20.60 38.15
N ALA A 321 28.20 -19.75 39.18
CA ALA A 321 28.36 -20.15 40.57
C ALA A 321 27.16 -20.94 41.12
N GLY A 322 26.06 -21.05 40.35
CA GLY A 322 24.84 -21.76 40.71
C GLY A 322 23.81 -20.92 41.46
N GLU A 323 24.02 -19.61 41.59
CA GLU A 323 23.10 -18.70 42.27
C GLU A 323 21.90 -18.38 41.36
N ASP A 324 20.69 -18.40 41.93
CA ASP A 324 19.48 -17.99 41.24
C ASP A 324 19.27 -16.48 41.41
N THR A 325 19.27 -15.75 40.30
CA THR A 325 19.07 -14.30 40.22
C THR A 325 18.23 -13.95 38.99
N TYR A 326 18.17 -12.69 38.61
CA TYR A 326 17.61 -12.23 37.35
C TYR A 326 18.68 -11.53 36.51
N ALA A 327 18.47 -11.54 35.20
CA ALA A 327 19.26 -10.81 34.23
C ALA A 327 18.34 -10.01 33.30
N TRP A 328 18.89 -9.00 32.66
CA TRP A 328 18.22 -8.32 31.57
C TRP A 328 18.42 -9.09 30.26
N TYR A 329 17.34 -9.24 29.50
CA TYR A 329 17.37 -9.76 28.15
C TYR A 329 16.61 -8.84 27.21
N ARG A 330 17.20 -8.61 26.03
CA ARG A 330 16.59 -7.91 24.90
C ARG A 330 16.88 -8.71 23.62
N GLY A 331 15.86 -8.88 22.80
CA GLY A 331 15.98 -9.51 21.48
C GLY A 331 16.60 -8.59 20.42
N PRO A 332 16.64 -9.02 19.16
CA PRO A 332 17.11 -8.19 18.04
C PRO A 332 16.17 -7.02 17.73
N LEU A 333 14.91 -7.10 18.16
CA LEU A 333 13.86 -6.12 17.85
C LEU A 333 13.81 -5.09 18.98
N THR A 334 14.33 -3.90 18.75
CA THR A 334 14.50 -2.87 19.78
C THR A 334 13.58 -1.66 19.53
N PRO A 335 13.02 -1.02 20.57
CA PRO A 335 12.18 0.17 20.40
C PRO A 335 12.99 1.41 19.97
N LEU A 336 14.31 1.39 20.19
CA LEU A 336 15.25 2.47 19.93
C LEU A 336 16.47 1.92 19.19
N THR A 337 17.25 2.80 18.55
CA THR A 337 18.55 2.42 17.97
C THR A 337 19.45 1.84 19.06
N ALA A 338 19.95 0.62 18.86
CA ALA A 338 20.85 -0.03 19.78
C ALA A 338 22.22 0.68 19.80
N PRO A 339 22.89 0.77 20.96
CA PRO A 339 24.24 1.33 21.03
C PRO A 339 25.24 0.41 20.32
N GLU A 340 26.29 0.98 19.76
CA GLU A 340 27.40 0.20 19.19
C GLU A 340 28.17 -0.53 20.29
N LEU A 341 28.53 -1.79 20.02
CA LEU A 341 29.39 -2.57 20.91
C LEU A 341 30.87 -2.37 20.57
N PRO A 342 31.79 -2.48 21.55
CA PRO A 342 33.22 -2.53 21.30
C PRO A 342 33.57 -3.69 20.36
N VAL A 343 34.42 -3.45 19.37
CA VAL A 343 34.85 -4.45 18.38
C VAL A 343 35.40 -5.72 19.04
N GLU A 344 36.10 -5.58 20.17
CA GLU A 344 36.68 -6.68 20.95
C GLU A 344 35.62 -7.65 21.51
N ALA A 345 34.40 -7.17 21.77
CA ALA A 345 33.29 -8.01 22.24
C ALA A 345 32.67 -8.88 21.13
N VAL A 346 33.06 -8.62 19.88
CA VAL A 346 32.43 -9.15 18.66
C VAL A 346 33.45 -9.89 17.78
N ALA A 347 34.75 -9.79 18.10
CA ALA A 347 35.84 -10.25 17.25
C ALA A 347 36.35 -11.66 17.59
N GLY A 348 36.51 -12.45 16.52
CA GLY A 348 37.11 -13.79 16.56
C GLY A 348 36.06 -14.89 16.76
N PRO A 349 36.43 -16.17 16.59
CA PRO A 349 35.59 -17.23 17.08
C PRO A 349 35.70 -17.35 18.59
N HIS A 350 34.57 -17.55 19.23
CA HIS A 350 34.50 -17.72 20.68
C HIS A 350 34.21 -19.19 21.02
N THR A 351 34.60 -19.61 22.22
CA THR A 351 34.33 -20.97 22.72
C THR A 351 33.26 -21.00 23.80
N THR A 352 33.01 -19.87 24.45
CA THR A 352 32.10 -19.71 25.59
C THR A 352 31.22 -18.49 25.39
N ALA A 353 29.97 -18.53 25.84
CA ALA A 353 29.03 -17.40 25.75
C ALA A 353 29.45 -16.19 26.61
N ASP A 354 30.32 -16.41 27.60
CA ASP A 354 30.84 -15.39 28.53
C ASP A 354 31.52 -14.20 27.85
N HIS A 355 32.03 -14.36 26.62
CA HIS A 355 32.63 -13.25 25.87
C HIS A 355 31.62 -12.12 25.58
N ALA A 356 30.34 -12.45 25.52
CA ALA A 356 29.24 -11.56 25.18
C ALA A 356 28.32 -11.24 26.38
N LEU A 357 28.72 -11.60 27.61
CA LEU A 357 28.02 -11.20 28.83
C LEU A 357 28.39 -9.76 29.20
N ILE A 358 27.38 -8.92 29.39
CA ILE A 358 27.56 -7.55 29.84
C ILE A 358 27.22 -7.50 31.34
N TYR A 359 28.10 -6.91 32.14
CA TYR A 359 27.89 -6.75 33.58
C TYR A 359 27.72 -5.27 33.93
N ASP A 360 26.51 -4.92 34.35
CA ASP A 360 26.20 -3.60 34.90
C ASP A 360 26.77 -3.53 36.33
N ARG A 361 27.86 -2.78 36.47
CA ARG A 361 28.59 -2.67 37.75
C ARG A 361 27.85 -1.82 38.77
N GLU A 362 27.00 -0.90 38.34
CA GLU A 362 26.29 0.02 39.22
C GLU A 362 25.18 -0.72 39.98
N TYR A 363 24.42 -1.55 39.27
CA TYR A 363 23.30 -2.30 39.86
C TYR A 363 23.59 -3.78 40.12
N GLY A 364 24.76 -4.27 39.70
CA GLY A 364 25.19 -5.66 39.94
C GLY A 364 24.41 -6.70 39.14
N LEU A 365 23.91 -6.32 37.96
CA LEU A 365 23.05 -7.15 37.12
C LEU A 365 23.73 -7.52 35.81
N PHE A 366 23.42 -8.72 35.31
CA PHE A 366 23.87 -9.15 34.00
C PHE A 366 22.87 -8.77 32.92
N ASP A 367 23.40 -8.44 31.76
CA ASP A 367 22.69 -8.40 30.50
C ASP A 367 23.18 -9.56 29.64
N VAL A 368 22.25 -10.50 29.40
CA VAL A 368 22.52 -11.78 28.74
C VAL A 368 22.15 -11.76 27.26
N SER A 369 21.77 -10.61 26.70
CA SER A 369 21.18 -10.48 25.36
C SER A 369 22.08 -11.08 24.26
N TYR A 370 23.35 -10.65 24.19
CA TYR A 370 24.29 -11.10 23.16
C TYR A 370 24.82 -12.52 23.43
N ALA A 371 25.07 -12.88 24.70
CA ALA A 371 25.43 -14.24 25.09
C ALA A 371 24.34 -15.26 24.72
N ALA A 372 23.07 -14.90 24.90
CA ALA A 372 21.92 -15.69 24.48
C ALA A 372 21.82 -15.78 22.96
N ALA A 373 22.03 -14.69 22.23
CA ALA A 373 22.04 -14.67 20.76
C ALA A 373 23.10 -15.61 20.19
N TRP A 374 24.34 -15.53 20.68
CA TRP A 374 25.44 -16.40 20.26
C TRP A 374 25.17 -17.88 20.57
N THR A 375 24.64 -18.16 21.77
CA THR A 375 24.28 -19.53 22.15
C THR A 375 23.14 -20.08 21.29
N LEU A 376 22.15 -19.24 20.96
CA LEU A 376 21.05 -19.60 20.08
C LEU A 376 21.55 -19.90 18.66
N GLY A 377 22.46 -19.09 18.13
CA GLY A 377 23.05 -19.31 16.81
C GLY A 377 23.71 -20.68 16.69
N ARG A 378 24.49 -21.05 17.72
CA ARG A 378 25.07 -22.40 17.84
C ARG A 378 24.00 -23.49 17.88
N ALA A 379 22.95 -23.28 18.66
CA ALA A 379 21.88 -24.27 18.80
C ALA A 379 21.11 -24.48 17.49
N ILE A 380 20.77 -23.41 16.77
CA ILE A 380 20.11 -23.47 15.45
C ILE A 380 21.02 -24.17 14.43
N ALA A 381 22.29 -23.81 14.39
CA ALA A 381 23.28 -24.44 13.52
C ALA A 381 23.45 -25.95 13.79
N LEU A 382 23.48 -26.35 15.06
CA LEU A 382 23.60 -27.77 15.45
C LEU A 382 22.30 -28.55 15.27
N ALA A 383 21.14 -27.88 15.25
CA ALA A 383 19.85 -28.52 14.99
C ALA A 383 19.66 -28.86 13.51
N ASP A 384 20.38 -28.19 12.59
CA ASP A 384 20.35 -28.45 11.15
C ASP A 384 21.42 -29.50 10.76
N PRO A 385 21.02 -30.70 10.32
CA PRO A 385 21.97 -31.78 9.99
C PRO A 385 22.82 -31.46 8.76
N ASP A 386 22.30 -30.71 7.79
CA ASP A 386 23.02 -30.38 6.56
C ASP A 386 24.08 -29.32 6.85
N TYR A 387 23.71 -28.26 7.58
CA TYR A 387 24.66 -27.23 8.02
C TYR A 387 25.77 -27.80 8.90
N SER A 388 25.41 -28.63 9.90
CA SER A 388 26.38 -29.22 10.82
C SER A 388 27.36 -30.19 10.12
N SER A 389 26.89 -30.96 9.12
CA SER A 389 27.77 -31.80 8.30
C SER A 389 28.74 -30.95 7.47
N GLU A 390 28.25 -29.88 6.84
CA GLU A 390 29.04 -28.98 5.99
C GLU A 390 30.14 -28.26 6.80
N VAL A 391 29.82 -27.70 7.96
CA VAL A 391 30.81 -26.98 8.79
C VAL A 391 31.89 -27.91 9.34
N VAL A 392 31.53 -29.14 9.72
CA VAL A 392 32.51 -30.15 10.17
C VAL A 392 33.40 -30.59 9.03
N GLN A 393 32.84 -30.80 7.83
CA GLN A 393 33.63 -31.13 6.63
C GLN A 393 34.59 -30.00 6.27
N ALA A 394 34.11 -28.75 6.23
CA ALA A 394 34.93 -27.59 5.91
C ALA A 394 36.09 -27.42 6.89
N ARG A 395 35.83 -27.48 8.20
CA ARG A 395 36.89 -27.39 9.22
C ARG A 395 37.90 -28.53 9.11
N ARG A 396 37.44 -29.76 8.87
CA ARG A 396 38.33 -30.91 8.67
C ARG A 396 39.23 -30.74 7.46
N GLU A 397 38.69 -30.34 6.32
CA GLU A 397 39.46 -30.18 5.08
C GLU A 397 40.42 -28.98 5.17
N LEU A 398 40.01 -27.89 5.81
CA LEU A 398 40.89 -26.76 6.13
C LEU A 398 42.06 -27.19 7.03
N ALA A 399 41.79 -27.97 8.08
CA ALA A 399 42.83 -28.49 8.97
C ALA A 399 43.78 -29.45 8.23
N ASN A 400 43.26 -30.34 7.36
CA ASN A 400 44.08 -31.23 6.52
C ASN A 400 44.98 -30.44 5.57
N ARG A 401 44.43 -29.38 4.94
CA ARG A 401 45.18 -28.51 4.04
C ARG A 401 46.26 -27.73 4.79
N ALA A 402 45.93 -27.16 5.94
CA ALA A 402 46.88 -26.45 6.79
C ALA A 402 48.01 -27.38 7.26
N ALA A 403 47.69 -28.61 7.68
CA ALA A 403 48.69 -29.61 8.05
C ALA A 403 49.61 -29.97 6.87
N THR A 404 49.07 -30.07 5.65
CA THR A 404 49.84 -30.31 4.43
C THR A 404 50.79 -29.15 4.15
N LEU A 405 50.31 -27.90 4.24
CA LEU A 405 51.15 -26.69 4.06
C LEU A 405 52.27 -26.64 5.11
N LEU A 406 51.96 -26.94 6.37
CA LEU A 406 52.95 -27.01 7.46
C LEU A 406 53.97 -28.13 7.28
N ALA A 407 53.58 -29.25 6.67
CA ALA A 407 54.51 -30.33 6.34
C ALA A 407 55.43 -29.95 5.18
N LEU A 408 54.90 -29.31 4.13
CA LEU A 408 55.66 -28.87 2.96
C LEU A 408 56.64 -27.74 3.28
N SER A 409 56.31 -26.85 4.23
CA SER A 409 57.19 -25.75 4.63
C SER A 409 58.48 -26.18 5.34
N THR A 410 58.57 -27.44 5.78
CA THR A 410 59.80 -28.01 6.35
C THR A 410 60.87 -28.33 5.31
N ASP A 411 60.54 -28.28 4.01
CA ASP A 411 61.45 -28.52 2.88
C ASP A 411 61.34 -27.38 1.85
N PRO A 412 62.38 -26.54 1.66
CA PRO A 412 62.36 -25.40 0.73
C PRO A 412 62.03 -25.76 -0.72
N ALA A 413 62.39 -26.97 -1.17
CA ALA A 413 62.12 -27.42 -2.53
C ALA A 413 60.64 -27.79 -2.72
N ARG A 414 59.97 -28.26 -1.66
CA ARG A 414 58.55 -28.64 -1.67
C ARG A 414 57.63 -27.47 -1.34
N ALA A 415 58.09 -26.52 -0.53
CA ALA A 415 57.38 -25.27 -0.25
C ALA A 415 57.16 -24.41 -1.51
N ALA A 416 57.97 -24.61 -2.56
CA ALA A 416 57.83 -23.93 -3.84
C ALA A 416 56.81 -24.57 -4.80
N VAL A 417 56.29 -25.77 -4.49
CA VAL A 417 55.35 -26.52 -5.33
C VAL A 417 53.92 -26.24 -4.88
N ASP A 418 53.01 -26.04 -5.83
CA ASP A 418 51.58 -25.87 -5.53
C ASP A 418 51.00 -27.17 -4.95
N PRO A 419 50.48 -27.19 -3.72
CA PRO A 419 49.87 -28.38 -3.12
C PRO A 419 48.55 -28.82 -3.80
N ALA A 420 48.02 -28.04 -4.74
CA ALA A 420 46.93 -28.44 -5.63
C ALA A 420 47.42 -29.14 -6.91
N GLU A 421 48.72 -29.14 -7.21
CA GLU A 421 49.25 -29.90 -8.34
C GLU A 421 49.18 -31.41 -8.09
N PRO A 422 48.63 -32.19 -9.04
CA PRO A 422 48.71 -33.65 -8.99
C PRO A 422 50.16 -34.09 -8.77
N ALA A 423 50.39 -35.09 -7.90
CA ALA A 423 51.75 -35.58 -7.59
C ALA A 423 52.56 -35.98 -8.85
N GLY A 424 51.87 -36.35 -9.94
CA GLY A 424 52.48 -36.66 -11.22
C GLY A 424 53.07 -35.46 -11.96
N THR A 425 52.52 -34.25 -11.80
CA THR A 425 52.92 -33.04 -12.55
C THR A 425 54.24 -32.45 -12.06
N ALA A 426 54.51 -32.50 -10.75
CA ALA A 426 55.80 -32.09 -10.19
C ALA A 426 56.93 -33.04 -10.64
N ALA A 427 56.68 -34.36 -10.61
CA ALA A 427 57.61 -35.36 -11.13
C ALA A 427 57.81 -35.22 -12.66
N LEU A 428 56.75 -34.93 -13.41
CA LEU A 428 56.83 -34.65 -14.85
C LEU A 428 57.64 -33.39 -15.17
N ARG A 429 57.52 -32.34 -14.35
CA ARG A 429 58.30 -31.10 -14.51
C ARG A 429 59.78 -31.31 -14.20
N GLU A 430 60.09 -32.14 -13.20
CA GLU A 430 61.46 -32.53 -12.89
C GLU A 430 62.07 -33.41 -14.01
N LEU A 431 61.30 -34.38 -14.52
CA LEU A 431 61.67 -35.20 -15.68
C LEU A 431 61.86 -34.36 -16.96
N ALA A 432 61.03 -33.33 -17.14
CA ALA A 432 61.06 -32.41 -18.28
C ALA A 432 62.08 -31.26 -18.11
N ALA A 433 62.74 -31.15 -16.96
CA ALA A 433 63.68 -30.07 -16.69
C ALA A 433 64.87 -30.12 -17.66
N PRO A 434 65.28 -29.00 -18.29
CA PRO A 434 66.40 -28.97 -19.20
C PRO A 434 67.66 -29.61 -18.59
N GLY A 435 68.25 -30.56 -19.32
CA GLY A 435 69.45 -31.29 -18.89
C GLY A 435 69.19 -32.44 -17.90
N PHE A 436 67.94 -32.77 -17.55
CA PHE A 436 67.63 -33.93 -16.69
C PHE A 436 68.19 -35.23 -17.27
N GLY A 437 67.93 -35.52 -18.55
CA GLY A 437 68.48 -36.71 -19.21
C GLY A 437 70.00 -36.79 -19.18
N ARG A 438 70.70 -35.64 -19.27
CA ARG A 438 72.16 -35.58 -19.19
C ARG A 438 72.67 -35.80 -17.77
N ARG A 439 71.97 -35.27 -16.76
CA ARG A 439 72.26 -35.53 -15.33
C ARG A 439 72.00 -36.98 -14.96
N LEU A 440 70.92 -37.58 -15.48
CA LEU A 440 70.57 -38.99 -15.26
C LEU A 440 71.62 -39.91 -15.90
N LEU A 441 72.03 -39.65 -17.14
CA LEU A 441 73.09 -40.40 -17.80
C LEU A 441 74.43 -40.25 -17.07
N GLN A 442 74.81 -39.04 -16.65
CA GLN A 442 76.02 -38.84 -15.82
C GLN A 442 75.95 -39.57 -14.48
N ALA A 443 74.77 -39.65 -13.86
CA ALA A 443 74.57 -40.36 -12.59
C ALA A 443 74.60 -41.89 -12.77
N LEU A 444 74.15 -42.40 -13.92
CA LEU A 444 74.17 -43.83 -14.25
C LEU A 444 75.56 -44.31 -14.73
N GLU A 445 76.33 -43.44 -15.38
CA GLU A 445 77.70 -43.73 -15.84
C GLU A 445 78.78 -43.43 -14.78
N GLY A 446 78.43 -42.69 -13.73
CA GLY A 446 79.32 -42.43 -12.60
C GLY A 446 79.51 -43.68 -11.73
N PRO A 447 80.71 -43.90 -11.15
CA PRO A 447 80.89 -44.97 -10.16
C PRO A 447 79.91 -44.77 -9.01
N THR A 448 79.31 -45.85 -8.51
CA THR A 448 78.39 -45.81 -7.36
C THR A 448 79.16 -45.35 -6.13
N VAL A 449 79.24 -44.05 -5.90
CA VAL A 449 79.82 -43.51 -4.68
C VAL A 449 78.77 -43.75 -3.59
N GLN A 450 79.05 -44.68 -2.68
CA GLN A 450 78.42 -44.65 -1.36
C GLN A 450 78.95 -43.40 -0.66
N GLY A 451 78.33 -42.25 -0.98
CA GLY A 451 78.53 -41.03 -0.23
C GLY A 451 78.08 -41.25 1.22
N PRO A 452 78.58 -40.44 2.17
CA PRO A 452 78.06 -40.50 3.53
C PRO A 452 76.53 -40.38 3.48
N LEU A 453 75.83 -41.12 4.34
CA LEU A 453 74.40 -40.90 4.58
C LEU A 453 74.16 -39.39 4.64
N PRO A 454 73.17 -38.85 3.91
CA PRO A 454 72.92 -37.42 3.91
C PRO A 454 72.79 -36.99 5.38
N ALA A 455 73.60 -36.01 5.79
CA ALA A 455 73.45 -35.44 7.11
C ALA A 455 71.97 -35.03 7.26
N PRO A 456 71.31 -35.36 8.38
CA PRO A 456 69.91 -35.00 8.58
C PRO A 456 69.79 -33.50 8.28
N ALA A 457 68.89 -33.15 7.36
CA ALA A 457 68.65 -31.77 6.98
C ALA A 457 68.54 -30.94 8.27
N VAL A 458 69.31 -29.84 8.34
CA VAL A 458 69.23 -28.91 9.47
C VAL A 458 67.76 -28.57 9.62
N ARG A 459 67.14 -28.99 10.72
CA ARG A 459 65.76 -28.59 11.05
C ARG A 459 65.78 -27.08 11.10
N MET A 460 65.34 -26.43 10.02
CA MET A 460 65.06 -25.01 10.07
C MET A 460 64.05 -24.78 11.20
N ALA A 461 64.23 -23.69 11.94
CA ALA A 461 63.27 -23.29 12.95
C ALA A 461 61.89 -23.29 12.28
N ARG A 462 60.93 -24.03 12.85
CA ARG A 462 59.55 -24.03 12.37
C ARG A 462 59.14 -22.56 12.26
N MET A 463 58.80 -22.09 11.06
CA MET A 463 58.07 -20.83 10.94
C MET A 463 56.87 -20.90 11.87
N GLU A 464 56.60 -19.81 12.59
CA GLU A 464 55.41 -19.74 13.42
C GLU A 464 54.19 -20.05 12.54
N THR A 465 53.34 -20.96 13.00
CA THR A 465 52.21 -21.49 12.24
C THR A 465 51.33 -20.37 11.67
N GLY A 466 51.13 -19.29 12.42
CA GLY A 466 50.39 -18.11 11.96
C GLY A 466 51.06 -17.38 10.79
N ALA A 467 52.38 -17.22 10.80
CA ALA A 467 53.10 -16.53 9.73
C ALA A 467 53.05 -17.30 8.40
N LEU A 468 53.11 -18.64 8.46
CA LEU A 468 52.99 -19.49 7.27
C LEU A 468 51.57 -19.46 6.69
N LEU A 469 50.54 -19.54 7.54
CA LEU A 469 49.14 -19.53 7.10
C LEU A 469 48.71 -18.14 6.58
N ALA A 470 49.41 -17.08 6.98
CA ALA A 470 49.22 -15.72 6.48
C ALA A 470 49.88 -15.46 5.11
N GLU A 471 50.66 -16.40 4.56
CA GLU A 471 51.23 -16.23 3.23
C GLU A 471 50.12 -16.19 2.15
N PRO A 472 50.18 -15.28 1.16
CA PRO A 472 49.11 -15.13 0.16
C PRO A 472 48.78 -16.43 -0.58
N ARG A 473 49.77 -17.29 -0.84
CA ARG A 473 49.55 -18.61 -1.48
C ARG A 473 48.84 -19.60 -0.56
N ALA A 474 49.19 -19.61 0.72
CA ALA A 474 48.53 -20.44 1.72
C ALA A 474 47.07 -19.99 1.89
N GLN A 475 46.84 -18.68 2.00
CA GLN A 475 45.50 -18.10 2.06
C GLN A 475 44.65 -18.46 0.84
N GLN A 476 45.18 -18.31 -0.38
CA GLN A 476 44.45 -18.68 -1.59
C GLN A 476 44.07 -20.17 -1.61
N SER A 477 44.99 -21.06 -1.22
CA SER A 477 44.72 -22.50 -1.17
C SER A 477 43.65 -22.86 -0.13
N LEU A 478 43.70 -22.22 1.04
CA LEU A 478 42.71 -22.41 2.09
C LEU A 478 41.34 -21.84 1.69
N LEU A 479 41.30 -20.69 1.00
CA LEU A 479 40.07 -20.08 0.51
C LEU A 479 39.39 -20.96 -0.55
N THR A 480 40.15 -21.59 -1.45
CA THR A 480 39.59 -22.56 -2.41
C THR A 480 38.98 -23.77 -1.68
N VAL A 481 39.66 -24.31 -0.66
CA VAL A 481 39.08 -25.40 0.15
C VAL A 481 37.80 -24.94 0.85
N ALA A 482 37.79 -23.74 1.44
CA ALA A 482 36.58 -23.18 2.04
C ALA A 482 35.44 -23.04 1.00
N GLN A 483 35.74 -22.52 -0.19
CA GLN A 483 34.76 -22.39 -1.29
C GLN A 483 34.15 -23.73 -1.70
N ASP A 484 34.97 -24.76 -1.88
CA ASP A 484 34.53 -26.08 -2.33
C ASP A 484 33.75 -26.84 -1.25
N THR A 485 34.04 -26.56 0.02
CA THR A 485 33.44 -27.26 1.16
C THR A 485 32.28 -26.52 1.81
N THR A 486 32.06 -25.24 1.48
CA THR A 486 30.93 -24.44 2.00
C THR A 486 30.02 -23.87 0.90
N PRO A 487 29.40 -24.70 0.04
CA PRO A 487 28.53 -24.22 -1.02
C PRO A 487 27.22 -23.59 -0.50
N THR A 488 26.64 -24.09 0.60
CA THR A 488 25.30 -23.68 1.06
C THR A 488 25.33 -22.80 2.31
N MET A 489 26.40 -22.87 3.11
CA MET A 489 26.54 -22.11 4.36
C MET A 489 26.30 -20.59 4.21
N PRO A 490 26.79 -19.88 3.16
CA PRO A 490 26.54 -18.44 3.03
C PRO A 490 25.04 -18.09 2.96
N ASP A 491 24.30 -18.78 2.08
CA ASP A 491 22.85 -18.54 1.90
C ASP A 491 22.07 -18.94 3.17
N TRP A 492 22.55 -19.96 3.90
CA TRP A 492 21.99 -20.35 5.18
C TRP A 492 22.19 -19.26 6.25
N LEU A 493 23.39 -18.69 6.35
CA LEU A 493 23.70 -17.61 7.29
C LEU A 493 22.98 -16.31 6.94
N GLU A 494 22.78 -16.02 5.65
CA GLU A 494 21.94 -14.90 5.20
C GLU A 494 20.50 -15.04 5.67
N ARG A 495 19.90 -16.24 5.53
CA ARG A 495 18.56 -16.50 6.08
C ARG A 495 18.54 -16.34 7.59
N LEU A 496 19.56 -16.81 8.31
CA LEU A 496 19.67 -16.62 9.76
C LEU A 496 19.79 -15.13 10.14
N ALA A 497 20.55 -14.34 9.37
CA ALA A 497 20.67 -12.89 9.57
C ALA A 497 19.34 -12.15 9.33
N LEU A 498 18.47 -12.69 8.48
CA LEU A 498 17.08 -12.26 8.33
C LEU A 498 16.13 -12.85 9.40
N LEU A 499 16.69 -13.41 10.49
CA LEU A 499 16.00 -13.99 11.65
C LEU A 499 15.21 -15.28 11.33
N ASN A 500 15.51 -15.98 10.23
CA ASN A 500 14.79 -17.22 9.90
C ASN A 500 15.16 -18.32 10.91
N GLY A 501 14.17 -19.06 11.38
CA GLY A 501 14.37 -20.12 12.38
C GLY A 501 14.61 -19.63 13.81
N VAL A 502 14.65 -18.32 14.06
CA VAL A 502 14.76 -17.75 15.42
C VAL A 502 13.43 -17.96 16.16
N PRO A 503 13.42 -18.61 17.34
CA PRO A 503 12.18 -18.82 18.10
C PRO A 503 11.53 -17.51 18.53
N PHE A 504 10.19 -17.47 18.52
CA PHE A 504 9.42 -16.25 18.82
C PHE A 504 9.77 -15.61 20.17
N ALA A 505 10.03 -16.42 21.21
CA ALA A 505 10.42 -15.92 22.54
C ALA A 505 11.78 -15.17 22.56
N HIS A 506 12.63 -15.35 21.55
CA HIS A 506 13.85 -14.56 21.42
C HIS A 506 13.61 -13.21 20.73
N LEU A 507 12.57 -13.12 19.89
CA LEU A 507 12.14 -11.90 19.20
C LEU A 507 11.28 -11.01 20.10
N VAL A 508 10.32 -11.64 20.80
CA VAL A 508 9.37 -11.01 21.71
C VAL A 508 9.43 -11.76 23.06
N PRO A 509 10.33 -11.35 23.98
CA PRO A 509 10.60 -12.10 25.21
C PRO A 509 9.47 -12.08 26.24
N ASP A 510 8.58 -11.10 26.18
CA ASP A 510 7.39 -11.07 27.02
C ASP A 510 6.14 -10.88 26.15
N PRO A 511 5.11 -11.73 26.26
CA PRO A 511 3.92 -11.66 25.41
C PRO A 511 3.15 -10.34 25.54
N ARG A 512 3.32 -9.60 26.66
CA ARG A 512 2.70 -8.28 26.84
C ARG A 512 3.32 -7.19 25.95
N MET A 513 4.46 -7.45 25.31
CA MET A 513 5.07 -6.54 24.34
C MET A 513 4.29 -6.55 23.00
N LEU A 514 3.65 -7.67 22.66
CA LEU A 514 2.84 -7.83 21.44
C LEU A 514 1.48 -8.50 21.78
N PRO A 515 0.60 -7.80 22.51
CA PRO A 515 -0.74 -8.32 22.83
C PRO A 515 -1.59 -8.53 21.57
N PRO A 516 -2.69 -9.30 21.66
CA PRO A 516 -3.66 -9.39 20.56
C PRO A 516 -4.18 -8.02 20.14
N GLU A 517 -4.49 -7.88 18.86
CA GLU A 517 -4.91 -6.62 18.22
C GLU A 517 -3.92 -5.47 18.46
N SER A 518 -2.63 -5.73 18.18
CA SER A 518 -1.58 -4.73 18.30
C SER A 518 -0.59 -4.70 17.15
N LEU A 519 -0.05 -3.51 16.90
CA LEU A 519 0.99 -3.23 15.94
C LEU A 519 2.22 -2.64 16.66
N ARG A 520 3.41 -3.15 16.32
CA ARG A 520 4.68 -2.78 16.95
C ARG A 520 5.75 -2.54 15.89
N ALA A 521 6.24 -1.32 15.78
CA ALA A 521 7.44 -0.96 15.04
C ALA A 521 8.69 -1.17 15.91
N PHE A 522 9.81 -1.49 15.27
CA PHE A 522 11.10 -1.68 15.95
C PHE A 522 12.27 -1.34 15.02
N ARG A 523 13.41 -1.03 15.63
CA ARG A 523 14.73 -1.05 15.03
C ARG A 523 15.37 -2.43 15.22
N ILE A 524 16.35 -2.73 14.39
CA ILE A 524 17.17 -3.92 14.53
C ILE A 524 18.44 -3.59 15.30
N ASP A 525 18.81 -4.45 16.25
CA ASP A 525 20.12 -4.46 16.89
C ASP A 525 21.11 -5.24 16.01
N PRO A 526 22.03 -4.56 15.28
CA PRO A 526 22.97 -5.23 14.38
C PRO A 526 23.97 -6.10 15.15
N ALA A 527 24.32 -5.73 16.39
CA ALA A 527 25.23 -6.51 17.22
C ALA A 527 24.58 -7.81 17.70
N TRP A 528 23.26 -7.82 17.92
CA TRP A 528 22.53 -9.04 18.25
C TRP A 528 22.52 -10.02 17.07
N ILE A 529 22.24 -9.54 15.86
CA ILE A 529 22.30 -10.35 14.64
C ILE A 529 23.72 -10.86 14.42
N HIS A 530 24.73 -10.01 14.59
CA HIS A 530 26.12 -10.44 14.47
C HIS A 530 26.45 -11.54 15.48
N ALA A 531 26.06 -11.38 16.75
CA ALA A 531 26.27 -12.41 17.78
C ALA A 531 25.59 -13.74 17.42
N LEU A 532 24.35 -13.70 16.89
CA LEU A 532 23.64 -14.88 16.39
C LEU A 532 24.41 -15.57 15.25
N VAL A 533 24.81 -14.82 14.23
CA VAL A 533 25.54 -15.35 13.06
C VAL A 533 26.92 -15.86 13.45
N ALA A 534 27.64 -15.14 14.30
CA ALA A 534 28.93 -15.57 14.88
C ALA A 534 28.78 -16.87 15.65
N GLY A 535 27.72 -17.01 16.46
CA GLY A 535 27.38 -18.26 17.14
C GLY A 535 27.28 -19.44 16.18
N ALA A 536 26.53 -19.30 15.10
CA ALA A 536 26.43 -20.36 14.09
C ALA A 536 27.79 -20.66 13.42
N ALA A 537 28.56 -19.63 13.08
CA ALA A 537 29.86 -19.78 12.45
C ALA A 537 30.93 -20.41 13.38
N ASP A 538 30.85 -20.18 14.68
CA ASP A 538 31.82 -20.64 15.69
C ASP A 538 31.70 -22.13 16.03
N VAL A 539 30.67 -22.82 15.52
CA VAL A 539 30.48 -24.25 15.70
C VAL A 539 31.73 -25.01 15.22
N GLY A 540 32.37 -25.75 16.14
CA GLY A 540 33.54 -26.57 15.86
C GLY A 540 34.90 -25.87 16.00
N ALA A 541 34.96 -24.62 16.43
CA ALA A 541 36.24 -23.94 16.72
C ALA A 541 36.76 -24.30 18.13
N HIS A 542 37.61 -25.33 18.24
CA HIS A 542 38.06 -25.85 19.54
C HIS A 542 39.58 -25.78 19.78
N THR A 543 40.38 -25.79 18.71
CA THR A 543 41.84 -25.79 18.82
C THR A 543 42.44 -24.45 18.41
N SER A 544 43.70 -24.21 18.79
CA SER A 544 44.47 -23.04 18.32
C SER A 544 44.63 -23.01 16.79
N LEU A 545 44.63 -24.19 16.15
CA LEU A 545 44.65 -24.30 14.69
C LEU A 545 43.31 -23.85 14.10
N ASP A 546 42.17 -24.32 14.64
CA ASP A 546 40.84 -23.89 14.19
C ASP A 546 40.67 -22.36 14.34
N HIS A 547 41.16 -21.82 15.45
CA HIS A 547 41.15 -20.39 15.72
C HIS A 547 41.96 -19.60 14.68
N SER A 548 43.10 -20.15 14.24
CA SER A 548 43.96 -19.55 13.20
C SER A 548 43.37 -19.66 11.79
N LEU A 549 42.53 -20.68 11.53
CA LEU A 549 41.89 -20.91 10.24
C LEU A 549 40.52 -20.20 10.11
N ASN A 550 39.92 -19.81 11.23
CA ASN A 550 38.60 -19.17 11.25
C ASN A 550 38.51 -17.89 10.40
N PRO A 551 39.53 -17.00 10.33
CA PRO A 551 39.48 -15.84 9.45
C PRO A 551 39.25 -16.19 7.97
N VAL A 552 39.79 -17.31 7.48
CA VAL A 552 39.57 -17.77 6.10
C VAL A 552 38.13 -18.19 5.88
N LEU A 553 37.56 -18.91 6.85
CA LEU A 553 36.15 -19.30 6.81
C LEU A 553 35.24 -18.06 6.92
N ALA A 554 35.56 -17.13 7.81
CA ALA A 554 34.82 -15.88 7.96
C ALA A 554 34.86 -15.02 6.68
N GLU A 555 36.01 -14.91 6.02
CA GLU A 555 36.17 -14.22 4.73
C GLU A 555 35.29 -14.86 3.65
N ARG A 556 35.24 -16.19 3.59
CA ARG A 556 34.37 -16.93 2.67
C ARG A 556 32.88 -16.68 2.93
N LEU A 557 32.50 -16.58 4.20
CA LEU A 557 31.12 -16.42 4.64
C LEU A 557 30.67 -14.95 4.58
N SER A 558 31.59 -13.98 4.67
CA SER A 558 31.28 -12.56 4.51
C SER A 558 31.00 -12.25 3.04
N ARG A 559 29.75 -11.92 2.71
CA ARG A 559 29.38 -11.33 1.41
C ARG A 559 29.30 -9.82 1.58
N VAL A 560 29.89 -9.07 0.64
CA VAL A 560 29.97 -7.60 0.69
C VAL A 560 28.60 -6.93 0.42
N ASP A 561 27.66 -7.63 -0.23
CA ASP A 561 26.39 -7.05 -0.73
C ASP A 561 25.11 -7.53 0.00
N THR A 562 25.23 -8.19 1.15
CA THR A 562 24.05 -8.66 1.89
C THR A 562 23.35 -7.51 2.61
N ALA A 563 22.13 -7.18 2.17
CA ALA A 563 21.29 -6.19 2.83
C ALA A 563 20.91 -6.69 4.24
N THR A 564 21.36 -5.98 5.27
CA THR A 564 21.03 -6.25 6.66
C THR A 564 19.73 -5.54 7.03
N PRO A 565 18.87 -6.17 7.84
CA PRO A 565 17.64 -5.52 8.26
C PRO A 565 17.96 -4.40 9.25
N VAL A 566 17.33 -3.24 9.08
CA VAL A 566 17.54 -2.03 9.89
C VAL A 566 16.31 -1.72 10.75
N ALA A 567 15.12 -1.98 10.22
CA ALA A 567 13.86 -1.74 10.90
C ALA A 567 12.82 -2.78 10.50
N GLY A 568 11.69 -2.81 11.20
CA GLY A 568 10.59 -3.69 10.86
C GLY A 568 9.31 -3.40 11.61
N LEU A 569 8.32 -4.24 11.32
CA LEU A 569 6.97 -4.18 11.86
C LEU A 569 6.51 -5.57 12.29
N LEU A 570 5.92 -5.65 13.47
CA LEU A 570 5.19 -6.80 13.98
C LEU A 570 3.72 -6.43 14.10
N MET A 571 2.83 -7.29 13.60
CA MET A 571 1.39 -7.15 13.75
C MET A 571 0.83 -8.44 14.33
N ASN A 572 0.04 -8.34 15.40
CA ASN A 572 -0.70 -9.44 15.99
C ASN A 572 -2.20 -9.08 15.93
N SER A 573 -2.94 -9.63 14.96
CA SER A 573 -4.32 -9.25 14.69
C SER A 573 -5.09 -10.33 13.94
N GLU A 574 -6.39 -10.46 14.20
CA GLU A 574 -7.32 -11.24 13.37
C GLU A 574 -7.32 -10.78 11.90
N LEU A 575 -6.98 -9.50 11.66
CA LEU A 575 -6.80 -8.95 10.31
C LEU A 575 -5.73 -9.70 9.50
N VAL A 576 -4.63 -10.11 10.12
CA VAL A 576 -3.55 -10.88 9.45
C VAL A 576 -4.07 -12.24 8.97
N ARG A 577 -5.00 -12.84 9.73
CA ARG A 577 -5.64 -14.10 9.36
C ARG A 577 -6.66 -13.90 8.24
N ALA A 578 -7.44 -12.83 8.33
CA ALA A 578 -8.48 -12.49 7.36
C ALA A 578 -7.92 -12.02 6.02
N TRP A 579 -6.76 -11.36 6.04
CA TRP A 579 -6.00 -10.93 4.88
C TRP A 579 -4.67 -11.68 4.83
N PRO A 580 -4.62 -12.91 4.26
CA PRO A 580 -3.36 -13.62 4.10
C PRO A 580 -2.38 -12.91 3.13
N VAL A 581 -2.91 -12.10 2.21
CA VAL A 581 -2.13 -11.35 1.22
C VAL A 581 -2.66 -9.92 1.15
N PHE A 582 -1.97 -8.97 1.77
CA PHE A 582 -2.29 -7.53 1.73
C PHE A 582 -1.03 -6.69 1.54
N ASP A 583 -1.20 -5.44 1.11
CA ASP A 583 -0.06 -4.59 0.78
C ASP A 583 0.41 -3.82 2.01
N ILE A 584 1.69 -3.97 2.34
CA ILE A 584 2.41 -3.13 3.28
C ILE A 584 3.50 -2.43 2.48
N LEU A 585 3.33 -1.13 2.26
CA LEU A 585 4.27 -0.32 1.51
C LEU A 585 5.01 0.61 2.48
N ALA A 586 6.32 0.56 2.42
CA ALA A 586 7.22 1.36 3.24
C ALA A 586 7.94 2.36 2.33
N THR A 587 7.87 3.65 2.63
CA THR A 587 8.48 4.71 1.80
C THR A 587 9.27 5.70 2.64
N THR A 588 10.28 6.32 2.02
CA THR A 588 11.01 7.46 2.59
C THR A 588 10.21 8.76 2.44
N ALA A 589 10.68 9.85 3.06
CA ALA A 589 10.07 11.18 3.00
C ALA A 589 10.00 11.75 1.57
N ASP A 590 10.88 11.28 0.68
CA ASP A 590 10.91 11.65 -0.74
C ASP A 590 9.95 10.80 -1.59
N GLY A 591 9.32 9.78 -1.00
CA GLY A 591 8.38 8.88 -1.65
C GLY A 591 9.02 7.66 -2.33
N GLU A 592 10.31 7.40 -2.10
CA GLU A 592 11.00 6.22 -2.61
C GLU A 592 10.66 4.99 -1.77
N LEU A 593 10.49 3.83 -2.41
CA LEU A 593 10.16 2.57 -1.73
C LEU A 593 11.39 2.04 -0.96
N VAL A 594 11.17 1.73 0.31
CA VAL A 594 12.13 1.00 1.15
C VAL A 594 12.06 -0.48 0.79
N LYS A 595 13.21 -1.16 0.69
CA LYS A 595 13.26 -2.55 0.25
C LYS A 595 12.81 -3.47 1.37
N GLU A 596 11.80 -4.29 1.08
CA GLU A 596 11.39 -5.39 1.94
C GLU A 596 12.40 -6.55 1.82
N LEU A 597 12.95 -6.96 2.96
CA LEU A 597 13.93 -8.06 3.06
C LEU A 597 13.28 -9.38 3.46
N ARG A 598 12.24 -9.33 4.30
CA ARG A 598 11.48 -10.50 4.74
C ARG A 598 10.07 -10.10 5.13
N ARG A 599 9.09 -10.87 4.69
CA ARG A 599 7.72 -10.88 5.21
C ARG A 599 7.34 -12.31 5.52
N ASP A 600 6.91 -12.57 6.75
CA ASP A 600 6.64 -13.93 7.22
C ASP A 600 5.53 -13.97 8.27
N HIS A 601 4.71 -15.02 8.23
CA HIS A 601 3.67 -15.28 9.23
C HIS A 601 4.25 -16.18 10.32
N LEU A 602 4.66 -15.60 11.44
CA LEU A 602 5.18 -16.35 12.59
C LEU A 602 4.10 -17.18 13.29
N ALA A 603 2.84 -16.75 13.16
CA ALA A 603 1.62 -17.46 13.54
C ALA A 603 0.47 -17.00 12.60
N PRO A 604 -0.70 -17.67 12.56
CA PRO A 604 -1.80 -17.28 11.67
C PRO A 604 -2.27 -15.83 11.82
N ASP A 605 -2.07 -15.24 12.99
CA ASP A 605 -2.42 -13.88 13.41
C ASP A 605 -1.20 -12.97 13.59
N VAL A 606 0.03 -13.49 13.46
CA VAL A 606 1.27 -12.73 13.71
C VAL A 606 2.11 -12.58 12.44
N LEU A 607 2.21 -11.35 11.94
CA LEU A 607 3.02 -10.98 10.78
C LEU A 607 4.30 -10.26 11.20
N LEU A 608 5.43 -10.65 10.62
CA LEU A 608 6.72 -9.98 10.71
C LEU A 608 7.10 -9.41 9.33
N VAL A 609 7.50 -8.13 9.30
CA VAL A 609 8.09 -7.47 8.12
C VAL A 609 9.43 -6.86 8.51
N LEU A 610 10.46 -7.07 7.68
CA LEU A 610 11.80 -6.50 7.84
C LEU A 610 12.19 -5.66 6.61
N TRP A 611 12.80 -4.51 6.85
CA TRP A 611 13.26 -3.56 5.84
C TRP A 611 14.75 -3.27 5.95
N ASP A 612 15.38 -2.88 4.83
CA ASP A 612 16.79 -2.49 4.77
C ASP A 612 17.07 -1.04 5.21
N ALA A 613 16.02 -0.24 5.39
CA ALA A 613 16.10 1.10 5.92
C ALA A 613 14.90 1.39 6.84
N VAL A 614 14.92 2.55 7.48
CA VAL A 614 13.83 3.03 8.32
C VAL A 614 12.83 3.76 7.42
N PRO A 615 11.57 3.32 7.34
CA PRO A 615 10.57 4.07 6.59
C PRO A 615 10.14 5.34 7.33
N ASP A 616 9.86 6.39 6.56
CA ASP A 616 9.19 7.60 7.05
C ASP A 616 7.67 7.43 7.00
N GLN A 617 7.15 6.63 6.08
CA GLN A 617 5.74 6.31 5.95
C GLN A 617 5.53 4.82 5.73
N ILE A 618 4.52 4.26 6.39
CA ILE A 618 4.04 2.90 6.17
C ILE A 618 2.57 2.97 5.77
N ALA A 619 2.21 2.42 4.62
CA ALA A 619 0.84 2.25 4.18
C ALA A 619 0.45 0.79 4.30
N ILE A 620 -0.60 0.50 5.08
CA ILE A 620 -1.22 -0.83 5.16
C ILE A 620 -2.51 -0.74 4.38
N ARG A 621 -2.61 -1.50 3.28
CA ARG A 621 -3.78 -1.47 2.40
C ARG A 621 -4.48 -2.81 2.45
N GLU A 622 -5.79 -2.76 2.50
CA GLU A 622 -6.65 -3.89 2.18
C GLU A 622 -6.20 -4.50 0.84
N PRO A 623 -6.18 -5.85 0.72
CA PRO A 623 -5.88 -6.47 -0.55
C PRO A 623 -6.77 -5.85 -1.61
N GLY A 624 -6.17 -5.25 -2.65
CA GLY A 624 -6.93 -4.65 -3.74
C GLY A 624 -7.70 -5.72 -4.50
N GLN A 625 -8.88 -6.09 -4.00
CA GLN A 625 -9.79 -7.05 -4.60
C GLN A 625 -10.91 -6.24 -5.24
N GLY A 626 -11.10 -6.41 -6.56
CA GLY A 626 -12.07 -5.65 -7.36
C GLY A 626 -12.06 -4.12 -7.29
N ILE A 627 -12.96 -3.50 -8.06
CA ILE A 627 -13.53 -2.18 -7.75
C ILE A 627 -14.93 -2.50 -7.26
N HIS A 628 -15.27 -2.12 -6.04
CA HIS A 628 -16.59 -2.36 -5.47
C HIS A 628 -17.39 -1.08 -5.36
N PHE A 629 -18.70 -1.16 -5.56
CA PHE A 629 -19.61 -0.01 -5.45
C PHE A 629 -20.36 -0.06 -4.13
N GLY A 630 -20.48 1.09 -3.46
CA GLY A 630 -21.09 1.17 -2.15
C GLY A 630 -20.71 2.44 -1.39
N ILE A 631 -20.71 2.32 -0.06
CA ILE A 631 -20.37 3.39 0.88
C ILE A 631 -19.36 2.86 1.91
N ASN A 632 -18.69 3.75 2.62
CA ASN A 632 -17.73 3.39 3.66
C ASN A 632 -18.42 2.85 4.93
N SER A 633 -17.62 2.42 5.92
CA SER A 633 -18.12 1.90 7.20
C SER A 633 -18.93 2.91 8.03
N GLU A 634 -18.77 4.18 7.73
CA GLU A 634 -19.42 5.34 8.35
C GLU A 634 -20.70 5.76 7.59
N GLU A 635 -21.17 4.93 6.66
CA GLU A 635 -22.37 5.15 5.86
C GLU A 635 -22.30 6.41 4.95
N ARG A 636 -21.09 6.73 4.48
CA ARG A 636 -20.76 7.90 3.64
C ARG A 636 -20.05 7.53 2.34
N ILE A 637 -20.07 8.43 1.37
CA ILE A 637 -19.32 8.36 0.11
C ILE A 637 -18.04 9.19 0.26
N SER A 638 -16.88 8.57 0.14
CA SER A 638 -15.61 9.30 0.05
C SER A 638 -15.48 9.95 -1.33
N LEU A 639 -15.41 11.27 -1.37
CA LEU A 639 -15.49 12.02 -2.62
C LEU A 639 -14.19 11.97 -3.43
N ARG A 640 -14.32 12.07 -4.76
CA ARG A 640 -13.18 12.02 -5.68
C ARG A 640 -13.14 13.21 -6.62
N HIS A 641 -11.94 13.47 -7.13
CA HIS A 641 -11.78 14.40 -8.22
C HIS A 641 -12.42 13.81 -9.49
N LEU A 642 -13.41 14.51 -10.06
CA LEU A 642 -14.14 14.07 -11.26
C LEU A 642 -13.59 14.67 -12.57
N THR A 643 -12.68 15.65 -12.49
CA THR A 643 -12.09 16.35 -13.65
C THR A 643 -10.61 16.68 -13.42
N GLY A 644 -9.90 17.01 -14.50
CA GLY A 644 -8.49 17.41 -14.47
C GLY A 644 -7.51 16.23 -14.43
N ASN A 645 -6.27 16.50 -13.98
CA ASN A 645 -5.18 15.50 -13.99
C ASN A 645 -5.21 14.54 -12.78
N ARG A 646 -6.13 14.78 -11.84
CA ARG A 646 -6.29 14.00 -10.60
C ARG A 646 -7.56 13.16 -10.61
N VAL A 647 -8.18 12.91 -11.76
CA VAL A 647 -9.43 12.13 -11.82
C VAL A 647 -9.29 10.80 -11.07
N GLY A 648 -10.24 10.50 -10.19
CA GLY A 648 -10.27 9.30 -9.36
C GLY A 648 -9.44 9.36 -8.07
N TYR A 649 -8.61 10.39 -7.86
CA TYR A 649 -7.93 10.59 -6.57
C TYR A 649 -8.92 11.10 -5.52
N PRO A 650 -8.77 10.69 -4.24
CA PRO A 650 -9.60 11.18 -3.15
C PRO A 650 -9.44 12.70 -2.98
N THR A 651 -10.51 13.37 -2.59
CA THR A 651 -10.52 14.79 -2.22
C THR A 651 -10.32 15.01 -0.72
N ASP A 652 -10.20 13.93 0.06
CA ASP A 652 -10.17 13.92 1.54
C ASP A 652 -11.44 14.51 2.17
N THR A 653 -12.55 14.50 1.42
CA THR A 653 -13.88 14.91 1.89
C THR A 653 -14.89 13.78 1.70
N GLU A 654 -15.97 13.80 2.47
CA GLU A 654 -17.02 12.78 2.41
C GLU A 654 -18.38 13.41 2.20
N PHE A 655 -19.32 12.61 1.69
CA PHE A 655 -20.72 12.96 1.55
C PHE A 655 -21.63 11.92 2.23
N PRO A 656 -22.59 12.34 3.06
CA PRO A 656 -22.75 13.70 3.61
C PRO A 656 -21.54 14.17 4.44
N ASP A 657 -21.30 15.49 4.52
CA ASP A 657 -20.09 16.05 5.15
C ASP A 657 -20.11 15.85 6.69
N PRO A 658 -19.16 15.08 7.28
CA PRO A 658 -19.12 14.82 8.71
C PRO A 658 -18.83 16.08 9.56
N GLY A 659 -18.26 17.13 8.96
CA GLY A 659 -17.99 18.41 9.62
C GLY A 659 -19.23 19.29 9.82
N VAL A 660 -20.34 18.96 9.16
CA VAL A 660 -21.61 19.70 9.26
C VAL A 660 -22.55 18.99 10.24
N PRO A 661 -22.88 19.60 11.40
CA PRO A 661 -23.78 18.97 12.36
C PRO A 661 -25.15 18.65 11.74
N GLY A 662 -25.56 17.38 11.83
CA GLY A 662 -26.85 16.92 11.30
C GLY A 662 -26.85 16.63 9.80
N SER A 663 -25.70 16.49 9.15
CA SER A 663 -25.57 16.11 7.73
C SER A 663 -26.11 14.71 7.41
N GLY A 664 -26.26 13.84 8.41
CA GLY A 664 -26.87 12.52 8.24
C GLY A 664 -25.93 11.50 7.60
N THR A 665 -26.50 10.57 6.84
CA THR A 665 -25.82 9.46 6.17
C THR A 665 -26.37 9.27 4.75
N VAL A 666 -25.73 8.43 3.94
CA VAL A 666 -26.28 8.04 2.63
C VAL A 666 -27.62 7.32 2.79
N PHE A 667 -27.87 6.67 3.93
CA PHE A 667 -29.13 5.99 4.20
C PHE A 667 -30.33 6.94 4.41
N ASP A 668 -30.10 8.24 4.57
CA ASP A 668 -31.18 9.24 4.54
C ASP A 668 -31.76 9.45 3.12
N TYR A 669 -31.06 8.96 2.09
CA TYR A 669 -31.50 8.96 0.70
C TYR A 669 -32.11 7.63 0.27
N LEU A 670 -32.58 6.80 1.21
CA LEU A 670 -33.37 5.61 0.89
C LEU A 670 -34.83 6.00 0.64
N ARG A 671 -35.47 5.29 -0.30
CA ARG A 671 -36.90 5.46 -0.57
C ARG A 671 -37.70 5.16 0.71
N PRO A 672 -38.82 5.86 0.97
CA PRO A 672 -39.60 5.63 2.17
C PRO A 672 -40.26 4.25 2.17
N GLY A 673 -40.21 3.57 3.32
CA GLY A 673 -40.87 2.29 3.58
C GLY A 673 -42.38 2.31 3.38
N GLN A 674 -42.95 1.32 2.68
CA GLN A 674 -44.41 1.07 2.72
C GLN A 674 -44.74 -0.09 3.68
N GLY A 675 -45.08 0.22 4.93
CA GLY A 675 -45.46 -0.80 5.92
C GLY A 675 -44.28 -1.60 6.49
N ALA A 676 -44.52 -2.86 6.92
CA ALA A 676 -43.62 -3.60 7.82
C ALA A 676 -42.34 -4.18 7.18
N ALA A 677 -42.12 -4.10 5.86
CA ALA A 677 -40.79 -4.28 5.27
C ALA A 677 -40.68 -3.66 3.87
N LEU A 678 -39.55 -2.97 3.68
CA LEU A 678 -38.92 -2.39 2.47
C LEU A 678 -39.26 -0.93 2.11
N PRO A 679 -38.26 -0.08 1.76
CA PRO A 679 -37.03 -0.48 1.04
C PRO A 679 -35.68 0.04 1.57
N ASP A 680 -34.65 -0.82 1.54
CA ASP A 680 -33.23 -0.43 1.57
C ASP A 680 -32.73 -0.01 0.17
N VAL A 681 -33.60 0.67 -0.59
CA VAL A 681 -33.38 1.05 -1.99
C VAL A 681 -33.08 2.54 -2.07
N LEU A 682 -32.00 2.91 -2.75
CA LEU A 682 -31.61 4.29 -3.00
C LEU A 682 -32.68 5.04 -3.82
N ASP A 683 -33.02 6.23 -3.35
CA ASP A 683 -33.78 7.23 -4.10
C ASP A 683 -32.77 8.08 -4.87
N LEU A 684 -32.56 7.76 -6.15
CA LEU A 684 -31.56 8.43 -6.97
C LEU A 684 -32.13 9.70 -7.60
N GLY A 685 -33.37 9.64 -8.07
CA GLY A 685 -34.06 10.71 -8.79
C GLY A 685 -34.80 11.74 -7.93
N GLY A 686 -35.43 12.73 -8.58
CA GLY A 686 -36.23 13.77 -7.91
C GLY A 686 -35.46 14.88 -7.20
N SER A 687 -36.18 15.84 -6.59
CA SER A 687 -35.57 17.02 -5.96
C SER A 687 -34.86 16.76 -4.64
N GLY A 688 -35.11 15.61 -4.00
CA GLY A 688 -34.46 15.18 -2.76
C GLY A 688 -33.58 13.93 -2.91
N GLY A 689 -33.39 13.42 -4.12
CA GLY A 689 -32.62 12.19 -4.36
C GLY A 689 -31.11 12.37 -4.25
N LEU A 690 -30.42 11.23 -4.11
CA LEU A 690 -28.98 11.15 -3.93
C LEU A 690 -28.21 11.83 -5.07
N LEU A 691 -28.61 11.63 -6.34
CA LEU A 691 -27.85 12.18 -7.48
C LEU A 691 -27.72 13.69 -7.41
N ARG A 692 -28.82 14.40 -7.10
CA ARG A 692 -28.81 15.85 -6.99
C ARG A 692 -27.97 16.33 -5.81
N ALA A 693 -28.10 15.69 -4.66
CA ALA A 693 -27.39 16.06 -3.45
C ALA A 693 -25.87 15.79 -3.58
N LEU A 694 -25.50 14.63 -4.11
CA LEU A 694 -24.13 14.27 -4.40
C LEU A 694 -23.52 15.17 -5.48
N SER A 695 -24.28 15.49 -6.54
CA SER A 695 -23.81 16.43 -7.57
C SER A 695 -23.54 17.81 -7.00
N ALA A 696 -24.39 18.31 -6.08
CA ALA A 696 -24.14 19.59 -5.40
C ALA A 696 -22.84 19.57 -4.57
N ALA A 697 -22.49 18.43 -3.97
CA ALA A 697 -21.27 18.27 -3.19
C ALA A 697 -20.00 18.14 -4.06
N CYS A 698 -20.07 17.42 -5.18
CA CYS A 698 -18.90 17.13 -6.02
C CYS A 698 -18.70 18.12 -7.17
N ARG A 699 -19.80 18.70 -7.69
CA ARG A 699 -19.82 19.46 -8.93
C ARG A 699 -20.95 20.51 -8.95
N PRO A 700 -20.74 21.70 -8.36
CA PRO A 700 -21.80 22.71 -8.19
C PRO A 700 -22.47 23.22 -9.48
N SER A 701 -21.91 22.94 -10.66
CA SER A 701 -22.32 23.47 -11.97
C SER A 701 -22.79 22.43 -13.01
N GLY A 702 -23.13 21.20 -12.61
CA GLY A 702 -23.73 20.21 -13.53
C GLY A 702 -24.27 18.98 -12.81
N ASP A 703 -24.94 18.08 -13.54
CA ASP A 703 -25.38 16.77 -13.05
C ASP A 703 -24.26 15.73 -13.22
N LEU A 704 -24.21 14.73 -12.33
CA LEU A 704 -23.28 13.60 -12.45
C LEU A 704 -23.66 12.73 -13.63
N THR A 705 -22.69 12.38 -14.47
CA THR A 705 -22.88 11.37 -15.51
C THR A 705 -22.77 9.96 -14.91
N PRO A 706 -23.23 8.89 -15.59
CA PRO A 706 -23.14 7.53 -15.07
C PRO A 706 -21.73 7.10 -14.70
N GLY A 707 -20.73 7.42 -15.54
CA GLY A 707 -19.33 7.09 -15.24
C GLY A 707 -18.80 7.85 -14.01
N GLN A 708 -19.24 9.09 -13.81
CA GLN A 708 -18.86 9.90 -12.65
C GLN A 708 -19.56 9.44 -11.37
N PHE A 709 -20.85 9.10 -11.46
CA PHE A 709 -21.61 8.54 -10.34
C PHE A 709 -21.02 7.20 -9.89
N ALA A 710 -20.68 6.32 -10.85
CA ALA A 710 -19.98 5.08 -10.58
C ALA A 710 -18.63 5.34 -9.89
N LEU A 711 -17.86 6.33 -10.36
CA LEU A 711 -16.57 6.69 -9.76
C LEU A 711 -16.71 7.17 -8.31
N GLU A 712 -17.72 7.97 -7.98
CA GLU A 712 -17.98 8.38 -6.60
C GLU A 712 -18.39 7.21 -5.72
N LEU A 713 -19.23 6.31 -6.23
CA LEU A 713 -19.65 5.09 -5.51
C LEU A 713 -18.55 4.05 -5.36
N VAL A 714 -17.37 4.23 -5.97
CA VAL A 714 -16.25 3.33 -5.72
C VAL A 714 -15.93 3.37 -4.23
N ASN A 715 -16.10 2.25 -3.55
CA ASN A 715 -15.56 2.07 -2.21
C ASN A 715 -14.15 1.50 -2.37
N ALA A 716 -13.15 2.37 -2.23
CA ALA A 716 -11.76 1.99 -2.42
C ALA A 716 -11.32 1.05 -1.27
N PRO A 717 -10.36 0.14 -1.52
CA PRO A 717 -9.78 -0.67 -0.47
C PRO A 717 -9.30 0.21 0.68
N LEU A 718 -9.54 -0.22 1.92
CA LEU A 718 -9.12 0.54 3.10
C LEU A 718 -7.60 0.73 3.11
N GLU A 719 -7.15 1.97 3.31
CA GLU A 719 -5.74 2.29 3.50
C GLU A 719 -5.53 2.92 4.87
N GLN A 720 -4.68 2.30 5.69
CA GLN A 720 -4.19 2.87 6.93
C GLN A 720 -2.77 3.40 6.71
N LEU A 721 -2.61 4.72 6.79
CA LEU A 721 -1.32 5.38 6.76
C LEU A 721 -0.76 5.55 8.17
N LEU A 722 0.49 5.17 8.37
CA LEU A 722 1.32 5.56 9.50
C LEU A 722 2.31 6.59 8.98
N LEU A 723 2.11 7.83 9.42
CA LEU A 723 2.91 8.99 9.05
C LEU A 723 3.73 9.46 10.27
N PRO A 724 4.85 10.17 10.06
CA PRO A 724 5.57 10.75 11.16
C PRO A 724 4.72 11.84 11.83
N SER A 725 4.91 12.02 13.14
CA SER A 725 4.13 12.98 13.91
C SER A 725 4.26 14.38 13.31
N THR A 726 3.11 15.00 13.04
CA THR A 726 3.04 16.34 12.47
C THR A 726 2.50 17.31 13.50
N VAL A 727 3.22 18.41 13.70
CA VAL A 727 2.77 19.55 14.48
C VAL A 727 2.20 20.59 13.53
N ARG A 728 0.93 20.95 13.78
CA ARG A 728 0.28 22.06 13.10
C ARG A 728 0.49 23.36 13.89
N ARG A 729 0.79 24.45 13.17
CA ARG A 729 0.79 25.82 13.71
C ARG A 729 -0.12 26.69 12.87
N ASP A 730 -1.23 27.11 13.44
CA ASP A 730 -2.19 27.97 12.77
C ASP A 730 -1.63 29.40 12.62
N CYS A 731 -2.10 30.11 11.60
CA CYS A 731 -1.77 31.51 11.40
C CYS A 731 -2.31 32.34 12.57
N VAL A 732 -1.43 33.08 13.26
CA VAL A 732 -1.78 33.93 14.39
C VAL A 732 -2.09 35.37 13.99
N ALA A 733 -1.58 35.80 12.84
CA ALA A 733 -1.89 37.10 12.25
C ALA A 733 -1.73 37.03 10.73
N ASP A 734 -2.67 37.62 9.99
CA ASP A 734 -2.56 37.82 8.55
C ASP A 734 -3.19 39.12 8.05
N THR A 735 -2.62 39.64 6.96
CA THR A 735 -3.13 40.84 6.29
C THR A 735 -2.47 40.96 4.92
N PHE A 736 -2.82 41.96 4.12
CA PHE A 736 -2.07 42.27 2.92
C PHE A 736 -1.78 43.77 2.80
N ALA A 737 -0.60 44.12 2.31
CA ALA A 737 -0.24 45.49 2.00
C ALA A 737 -0.57 45.81 0.54
N GLN A 738 -1.32 46.88 0.26
CA GLN A 738 -1.67 47.32 -1.09
C GLN A 738 -0.99 48.65 -1.46
N TYR A 739 -0.33 48.71 -2.62
CA TYR A 739 0.30 49.93 -3.11
C TYR A 739 -0.75 50.99 -3.47
N GLY A 740 -0.50 52.24 -3.10
CA GLY A 740 -1.34 53.38 -3.48
C GLY A 740 -2.64 53.53 -2.68
N SER A 741 -3.00 52.58 -1.81
CA SER A 741 -3.98 52.81 -0.75
C SER A 741 -3.29 53.48 0.45
N GLY A 742 -4.00 54.36 1.15
CA GLY A 742 -3.55 54.88 2.46
C GLY A 742 -3.51 53.76 3.52
N ALA A 743 -3.42 54.12 4.80
CA ALA A 743 -3.54 53.17 5.92
C ALA A 743 -4.95 52.54 5.95
N SER A 744 -5.17 51.53 5.13
CA SER A 744 -6.40 50.74 5.06
C SER A 744 -6.13 49.46 5.83
N ASP A 745 -6.90 49.20 6.87
CA ASP A 745 -6.80 47.97 7.66
C ASP A 745 -7.44 46.81 6.88
N PHE A 746 -6.63 45.81 6.54
CA PHE A 746 -7.07 44.58 5.88
C PHE A 746 -6.97 43.35 6.80
N GLY A 747 -6.65 43.51 8.08
CA GLY A 747 -6.38 42.44 9.04
C GLY A 747 -7.59 41.61 9.48
N THR A 748 -8.77 41.89 8.91
CA THR A 748 -9.99 41.08 9.07
C THR A 748 -10.58 40.67 7.70
N THR A 749 -9.84 40.95 6.61
CA THR A 749 -10.33 40.74 5.26
C THR A 749 -10.15 39.29 4.85
N ASN A 750 -11.26 38.60 4.62
CA ASN A 750 -11.28 37.31 3.95
C ASN A 750 -12.01 37.45 2.61
N PRO A 751 -11.39 37.11 1.47
CA PRO A 751 -10.03 36.56 1.29
C PRO A 751 -8.90 37.60 1.26
N LEU A 752 -7.68 37.18 1.61
CA LEU A 752 -6.44 37.93 1.39
C LEU A 752 -6.14 38.01 -0.11
N MET A 753 -5.68 39.18 -0.54
CA MET A 753 -5.45 39.49 -1.95
C MET A 753 -3.96 39.56 -2.27
N VAL A 754 -3.49 38.78 -3.25
CA VAL A 754 -2.09 38.82 -3.71
C VAL A 754 -2.02 39.12 -5.20
N LYS A 755 -1.27 40.16 -5.56
CA LYS A 755 -1.08 40.60 -6.94
C LYS A 755 0.21 41.38 -7.08
N ASN A 756 0.95 41.21 -8.17
CA ASN A 756 2.16 41.99 -8.39
C ASN A 756 2.22 42.46 -9.85
N GLU A 757 2.09 43.77 -10.06
CA GLU A 757 2.25 44.42 -11.38
C GLU A 757 3.44 45.40 -11.37
N GLY A 758 4.39 45.19 -10.44
CA GLY A 758 5.54 46.05 -10.24
C GLY A 758 5.37 47.02 -9.06
N PRO A 759 6.48 47.67 -8.65
CA PRO A 759 6.57 48.39 -7.38
C PRO A 759 5.84 49.73 -7.36
N THR A 760 5.27 50.17 -8.48
CA THR A 760 4.57 51.47 -8.63
C THR A 760 3.11 51.34 -9.06
N SER A 761 2.60 50.11 -9.22
CA SER A 761 1.21 49.86 -9.62
C SER A 761 0.28 49.88 -8.41
N THR A 762 -0.83 50.63 -8.48
CA THR A 762 -1.88 50.71 -7.43
C THR A 762 -2.66 49.42 -7.20
N THR A 763 -2.36 48.39 -7.99
CA THR A 763 -2.98 47.07 -7.91
C THR A 763 -2.07 46.04 -7.24
N THR A 764 -0.82 46.38 -6.93
CA THR A 764 0.14 45.48 -6.26
C THR A 764 -0.26 45.26 -4.81
N ARG A 765 -0.36 43.99 -4.40
CA ARG A 765 -0.76 43.49 -3.10
C ARG A 765 0.14 42.33 -2.68
N ILE A 766 0.69 42.41 -1.48
CA ILE A 766 1.54 41.36 -0.89
C ILE A 766 0.86 40.92 0.41
N ALA A 767 0.58 39.62 0.53
CA ALA A 767 0.01 39.07 1.77
C ALA A 767 1.13 38.73 2.75
N TYR A 768 0.87 38.91 4.04
CA TYR A 768 1.76 38.59 5.14
C TYR A 768 1.02 37.65 6.09
N LEU A 769 1.69 36.57 6.46
CA LEU A 769 1.19 35.53 7.36
C LEU A 769 2.21 35.37 8.49
N ARG A 770 1.74 35.25 9.73
CA ARG A 770 2.59 34.99 10.90
C ARG A 770 2.13 33.76 11.63
N PHE A 771 3.10 32.99 12.13
CA PHE A 771 2.87 31.75 12.85
C PHE A 771 3.62 31.78 14.18
N ASP A 772 3.01 31.19 15.20
CA ASP A 772 3.65 30.92 16.48
C ASP A 772 4.57 29.69 16.33
N THR A 773 5.86 29.87 16.60
CA THR A 773 6.88 28.81 16.56
C THR A 773 7.36 28.40 17.96
N THR A 774 6.68 28.85 19.02
CA THR A 774 6.96 28.40 20.37
C THR A 774 6.79 26.88 20.51
N GLN A 775 7.62 26.30 21.38
CA GLN A 775 7.61 24.87 21.70
C GLN A 775 7.87 23.93 20.51
N LEU A 776 8.39 24.43 19.39
CA LEU A 776 8.92 23.55 18.35
C LEU A 776 10.18 22.84 18.86
N PRO A 777 10.40 21.57 18.46
CA PRO A 777 11.60 20.84 18.84
C PRO A 777 12.86 21.49 18.23
N PRO A 778 14.07 21.13 18.71
CA PRO A 778 15.33 21.59 18.13
C PRO A 778 15.37 21.39 16.61
N SER A 779 16.10 22.24 15.89
CA SER A 779 16.12 22.24 14.40
C SER A 779 16.52 20.89 13.78
N GLU A 780 17.33 20.10 14.47
CA GLU A 780 17.73 18.73 14.08
C GLU A 780 16.58 17.72 14.08
N GLN A 781 15.51 18.00 14.83
CA GLN A 781 14.30 17.19 14.94
C GLN A 781 13.18 17.70 14.03
N ILE A 782 13.38 18.79 13.30
CA ILE A 782 12.43 19.28 12.31
C ILE A 782 12.69 18.51 11.02
N GLY A 783 11.80 17.58 10.66
CA GLY A 783 11.86 16.77 9.44
C GLY A 783 11.52 17.59 8.19
N LYS A 784 10.24 17.95 8.03
CA LYS A 784 9.72 18.72 6.89
C LYS A 784 8.73 19.77 7.38
N ALA A 785 8.79 20.99 6.85
CA ALA A 785 7.88 22.08 7.20
C ALA A 785 7.24 22.68 5.95
N LEU A 786 5.92 22.55 5.84
CA LEU A 786 5.12 23.03 4.73
C LEU A 786 4.24 24.19 5.20
N LEU A 787 4.35 25.36 4.57
CA LEU A 787 3.33 26.40 4.66
C LEU A 787 2.19 26.02 3.70
N ARG A 788 0.99 25.82 4.24
CA ARG A 788 -0.21 25.47 3.47
C ARG A 788 -1.18 26.64 3.43
N VAL A 789 -1.61 27.01 2.24
CA VAL A 789 -2.59 28.08 2.00
C VAL A 789 -3.64 27.63 1.00
N TYR A 790 -4.89 27.99 1.22
CA TYR A 790 -5.99 27.64 0.32
C TYR A 790 -6.22 28.81 -0.64
N VAL A 791 -6.03 28.59 -1.94
CA VAL A 791 -5.89 29.64 -2.95
C VAL A 791 -6.84 29.43 -4.13
N ALA A 792 -7.37 30.51 -4.67
CA ALA A 792 -8.08 30.54 -5.96
C ALA A 792 -7.56 31.69 -6.83
N ALA A 793 -7.45 31.46 -8.14
CA ALA A 793 -7.21 32.51 -9.11
C ALA A 793 -8.52 33.29 -9.37
N LEU A 794 -8.47 34.62 -9.44
CA LEU A 794 -9.62 35.42 -9.88
C LEU A 794 -9.65 35.65 -11.40
N ASP A 795 -8.48 35.68 -12.04
CA ASP A 795 -8.33 36.01 -13.46
C ASP A 795 -7.85 34.77 -14.23
N ALA A 796 -8.38 34.54 -15.44
CA ALA A 796 -8.04 33.37 -16.25
C ALA A 796 -6.55 33.34 -16.67
N GLY A 797 -5.83 32.27 -16.35
CA GLY A 797 -4.44 32.03 -16.77
C GLY A 797 -3.51 31.69 -15.61
N ASP A 798 -2.51 30.85 -15.88
CA ASP A 798 -1.62 30.31 -14.86
C ASP A 798 -0.60 31.34 -14.36
N PHE A 799 -0.23 31.26 -13.08
CA PHE A 799 0.86 32.06 -12.51
C PHE A 799 1.47 31.36 -11.30
N ASP A 800 2.70 31.73 -10.95
CA ASP A 800 3.35 31.23 -9.74
C ASP A 800 3.18 32.22 -8.57
N LEU A 801 2.83 31.66 -7.42
CA LEU A 801 2.83 32.36 -6.14
C LEU A 801 4.13 32.01 -5.43
N THR A 802 4.79 32.99 -4.83
CA THR A 802 6.12 32.83 -4.24
C THR A 802 6.14 33.32 -2.80
N ALA A 803 6.68 32.50 -1.91
CA ALA A 803 6.89 32.78 -0.51
C ALA A 803 8.27 33.40 -0.26
N TYR A 804 8.30 34.46 0.53
CA TYR A 804 9.50 35.20 0.92
C TYR A 804 9.61 35.29 2.44
N ALA A 805 10.84 35.26 2.94
CA ALA A 805 11.10 35.54 4.35
C ALA A 805 10.92 37.04 4.59
N THR A 806 10.42 37.39 5.77
CA THR A 806 10.16 38.79 6.14
C THR A 806 10.19 38.96 7.66
N ASP A 807 10.40 40.19 8.12
CA ASP A 807 10.48 40.47 9.55
C ASP A 807 9.11 40.36 10.24
N ASN A 808 9.09 40.11 11.55
CA ASN A 808 7.85 40.04 12.35
C ASN A 808 7.32 41.41 12.79
N ASP A 809 8.05 42.49 12.47
CA ASP A 809 7.80 43.87 12.91
C ASP A 809 6.66 44.53 12.11
N TRP A 810 5.52 43.87 12.04
CA TRP A 810 4.29 44.40 11.48
C TRP A 810 3.12 44.14 12.42
N GLY A 811 2.11 45.01 12.40
CA GLY A 811 0.86 44.81 13.12
C GLY A 811 -0.26 44.56 12.14
N GLU A 812 -1.09 43.56 12.41
CA GLU A 812 -2.16 43.10 11.51
C GLU A 812 -3.13 44.23 11.10
N SER A 813 -3.55 45.06 12.05
CA SER A 813 -4.45 46.21 11.82
C SER A 813 -3.75 47.50 11.42
N THR A 814 -2.42 47.52 11.45
CA THR A 814 -1.60 48.72 11.20
C THR A 814 -0.73 48.61 9.95
N LEU A 815 -0.74 47.47 9.27
CA LEU A 815 0.07 47.25 8.09
C LEU A 815 -0.45 48.08 6.91
N ALA A 816 0.43 48.89 6.35
CA ALA A 816 0.22 49.70 5.18
C ALA A 816 1.41 49.54 4.22
N TRP A 817 1.26 50.00 2.98
CA TRP A 817 2.35 49.88 2.02
C TRP A 817 3.65 50.58 2.45
N ALA A 818 3.52 51.70 3.18
CA ALA A 818 4.64 52.52 3.60
C ALA A 818 5.47 51.90 4.74
N ASN A 819 4.87 51.05 5.58
CA ASN A 819 5.52 50.41 6.73
C ASN A 819 5.61 48.88 6.59
N LYS A 820 5.29 48.32 5.43
CA LYS A 820 5.43 46.88 5.19
C LYS A 820 6.90 46.45 5.32
N PRO A 821 7.18 45.30 5.94
CA PRO A 821 8.53 44.75 6.01
C PRO A 821 9.13 44.48 4.62
N ALA A 822 10.46 44.36 4.58
CA ALA A 822 11.16 43.98 3.35
C ALA A 822 11.00 42.48 3.08
N LEU A 823 10.96 42.11 1.79
CA LEU A 823 11.04 40.71 1.37
C LEU A 823 12.50 40.31 1.22
N SER A 824 12.83 39.06 1.54
CA SER A 824 14.16 38.50 1.29
C SER A 824 14.54 38.57 -0.19
N ALA A 825 15.84 38.73 -0.46
CA ALA A 825 16.36 38.81 -1.83
C ALA A 825 16.14 37.52 -2.64
N SER A 826 16.22 36.37 -1.95
CA SER A 826 15.89 35.05 -2.51
C SER A 826 14.55 34.57 -1.97
N PRO A 827 13.70 33.95 -2.81
CA PRO A 827 12.46 33.34 -2.34
C PRO A 827 12.75 32.10 -1.49
N ILE A 828 11.83 31.78 -0.57
CA ILE A 828 11.87 30.53 0.20
C ILE A 828 11.41 29.36 -0.68
N ALA A 829 10.23 29.52 -1.30
CA ALA A 829 9.60 28.50 -2.14
C ALA A 829 8.58 29.14 -3.08
N SER A 830 8.25 28.45 -4.17
CA SER A 830 7.20 28.87 -5.12
C SER A 830 6.26 27.70 -5.39
N ALA A 831 4.98 28.01 -5.59
CA ALA A 831 3.94 27.06 -5.93
C ALA A 831 3.12 27.55 -7.12
N HIS A 832 2.77 26.63 -8.02
CA HIS A 832 2.05 26.94 -9.25
C HIS A 832 0.54 27.05 -9.00
N VAL A 833 -0.09 28.10 -9.53
CA VAL A 833 -1.54 28.31 -9.50
C VAL A 833 -2.10 28.11 -10.91
N GLY A 834 -2.85 27.02 -11.10
CA GLY A 834 -3.49 26.71 -12.38
C GLY A 834 -4.78 27.51 -12.63
N ALA A 835 -5.14 27.69 -13.89
CA ALA A 835 -6.28 28.46 -14.39
C ALA A 835 -7.66 27.80 -14.11
N VAL A 836 -7.99 27.59 -12.84
CA VAL A 836 -9.30 27.08 -12.43
C VAL A 836 -9.93 28.03 -11.41
N ASP A 837 -11.21 28.37 -11.57
CA ASP A 837 -12.03 29.14 -10.60
C ASP A 837 -12.30 28.33 -9.30
N ALA A 838 -11.58 27.23 -9.07
CA ALA A 838 -11.74 26.36 -7.93
C ALA A 838 -10.64 26.63 -6.89
N TRP A 839 -11.04 26.71 -5.63
CA TRP A 839 -10.10 26.80 -4.52
C TRP A 839 -9.30 25.51 -4.34
N ALA A 840 -8.00 25.61 -4.10
CA ALA A 840 -7.11 24.47 -3.88
C ALA A 840 -6.03 24.77 -2.84
N TRP A 841 -5.54 23.74 -2.15
CA TRP A 841 -4.38 23.87 -1.27
C TRP A 841 -3.10 24.03 -2.09
N LEU A 842 -2.30 25.03 -1.76
CA LEU A 842 -0.92 25.17 -2.19
C LEU A 842 0.01 24.93 -1.01
N GLU A 843 1.14 24.28 -1.28
CA GLU A 843 2.14 23.93 -0.28
C GLU A 843 3.48 24.54 -0.65
N PHE A 844 4.10 25.22 0.31
CA PHE A 844 5.40 25.85 0.18
C PHE A 844 6.37 25.15 1.13
N ASP A 845 7.42 24.53 0.61
CA ASP A 845 8.45 23.91 1.44
C ASP A 845 9.33 25.00 2.07
N ILE A 846 9.10 25.24 3.37
CA ILE A 846 9.84 26.22 4.15
C ILE A 846 10.83 25.55 5.12
N THR A 847 11.13 24.26 4.93
CA THR A 847 11.93 23.45 5.86
C THR A 847 13.28 24.08 6.17
N ALA A 848 14.02 24.49 5.14
CA ALA A 848 15.33 25.12 5.31
C ALA A 848 15.24 26.46 6.06
N HIS A 849 14.16 27.21 5.83
CA HIS A 849 13.94 28.49 6.49
C HIS A 849 13.58 28.31 7.97
N LEU A 850 12.66 27.39 8.28
CA LEU A 850 12.25 27.09 9.65
C LEU A 850 13.42 26.51 10.48
N ARG A 851 14.27 25.65 9.90
CA ARG A 851 15.47 25.11 10.59
C ARG A 851 16.50 26.17 10.97
N GLN A 852 16.54 27.29 10.24
CA GLN A 852 17.42 28.43 10.53
C GLN A 852 16.76 29.45 11.47
N HIS A 853 15.47 29.31 11.72
CA HIS A 853 14.71 30.20 12.59
C HIS A 853 14.95 29.87 14.07
N SER A 854 15.09 30.90 14.91
CA SER A 854 15.37 30.76 16.35
C SER A 854 14.45 31.63 17.23
N GLY A 855 13.41 32.22 16.64
CA GLY A 855 12.44 33.05 17.35
C GLY A 855 11.14 32.31 17.69
N ASP A 856 10.29 33.00 18.44
CA ASP A 856 8.97 32.52 18.86
C ASP A 856 7.88 32.80 17.82
N GLU A 857 8.17 33.64 16.81
CA GLU A 857 7.26 33.96 15.71
C GLU A 857 7.98 33.87 14.37
N LEU A 858 7.30 33.34 13.36
CA LEU A 858 7.78 33.30 11.98
C LEU A 858 6.80 34.00 11.04
N SER A 859 7.28 35.02 10.32
CA SER A 859 6.51 35.69 9.27
C SER A 859 6.95 35.25 7.88
N VAL A 860 5.98 34.98 7.02
CA VAL A 860 6.17 34.68 5.59
C VAL A 860 5.29 35.62 4.78
N ALA A 861 5.84 36.20 3.73
CA ALA A 861 5.10 37.02 2.79
C ALA A 861 4.88 36.28 1.48
N LEU A 862 3.68 36.39 0.92
CA LEU A 862 3.30 35.82 -0.37
C LEU A 862 3.18 36.93 -1.41
N SER A 863 3.97 36.80 -2.48
CA SER A 863 3.94 37.70 -3.63
C SER A 863 3.99 36.88 -4.91
N ARG A 864 3.35 37.40 -5.95
CA ARG A 864 3.47 36.87 -7.31
C ARG A 864 4.76 37.35 -7.96
N ASP A 865 5.32 36.58 -8.90
CA ASP A 865 6.34 37.09 -9.82
C ASP A 865 5.74 38.21 -10.71
N ALA A 866 6.55 39.21 -11.05
CA ALA A 866 6.14 40.38 -11.83
C ALA A 866 5.97 40.08 -13.32
N GLN A 867 6.36 38.90 -13.79
CA GLN A 867 6.25 38.48 -15.18
C GLN A 867 4.84 37.95 -15.50
N GLY A 868 4.16 38.56 -16.49
CA GLY A 868 2.95 38.01 -17.09
C GLY A 868 1.62 38.53 -16.52
N GLY A 869 1.10 39.62 -17.11
CA GLY A 869 -0.33 39.97 -17.09
C GLY A 869 -0.94 40.43 -15.76
N ASN A 870 -2.19 40.90 -15.85
CA ASN A 870 -3.05 41.27 -14.72
C ASN A 870 -3.68 39.98 -14.14
N LYS A 871 -3.13 39.48 -13.03
CA LYS A 871 -3.56 38.27 -12.33
C LYS A 871 -3.63 38.51 -10.83
N LEU A 872 -4.74 38.10 -10.21
CA LEU A 872 -4.97 38.20 -8.76
C LEU A 872 -5.20 36.80 -8.15
N ALA A 873 -4.45 36.50 -7.10
CA ALA A 873 -4.71 35.35 -6.23
C ALA A 873 -5.57 35.78 -5.03
N ARG A 874 -6.50 34.90 -4.65
CA ARG A 874 -7.31 34.98 -3.44
C ARG A 874 -6.89 33.87 -2.50
N ILE A 875 -6.56 34.22 -1.27
CA ILE A 875 -6.13 33.27 -0.24
C ILE A 875 -7.09 33.37 0.92
N THR A 876 -7.51 32.24 1.50
CA THR A 876 -8.28 32.27 2.76
C THR A 876 -7.46 32.94 3.87
N SER A 877 -8.10 33.76 4.68
CA SER A 877 -7.47 34.33 5.88
C SER A 877 -7.74 33.47 7.12
N ARG A 878 -7.16 33.84 8.26
CA ARG A 878 -7.44 33.23 9.56
C ARG A 878 -8.88 33.44 10.01
N GLU A 879 -9.58 34.45 9.50
CA GLU A 879 -11.02 34.66 9.74
C GLU A 879 -11.91 33.67 8.96
N ALA A 880 -11.35 32.85 8.08
CA ALA A 880 -12.13 31.82 7.39
C ALA A 880 -12.64 30.76 8.36
N ALA A 881 -13.91 30.34 8.20
CA ALA A 881 -14.51 29.30 9.04
C ALA A 881 -13.85 27.92 8.84
N THR A 882 -13.35 27.66 7.63
CA THR A 882 -12.59 26.45 7.26
C THR A 882 -11.41 26.85 6.37
N ASN A 883 -10.43 25.97 6.21
CA ASN A 883 -9.28 26.15 5.32
C ASN A 883 -8.36 27.33 5.65
N GLN A 884 -8.12 27.59 6.94
CA GLN A 884 -7.20 28.64 7.39
C GLN A 884 -5.74 28.31 7.03
N PRO A 885 -4.91 29.34 6.72
CA PRO A 885 -3.47 29.18 6.55
C PRO A 885 -2.81 28.55 7.79
N HIS A 886 -1.90 27.60 7.58
CA HIS A 886 -1.16 26.94 8.67
C HIS A 886 0.19 26.41 8.21
N LEU A 887 1.10 26.20 9.17
CA LEU A 887 2.29 25.37 8.99
C LEU A 887 1.99 23.93 9.38
N SER A 888 2.48 23.00 8.57
CA SER A 888 2.48 21.56 8.82
C SER A 888 3.93 21.10 8.98
N ILE A 889 4.33 20.74 10.20
CA ILE A 889 5.72 20.46 10.58
C ILE A 889 5.87 19.02 11.02
N THR A 890 6.49 18.19 10.20
CA THR A 890 6.88 16.82 10.54
C THR A 890 8.04 16.83 11.53
N ILE A 891 7.91 16.12 12.65
CA ILE A 891 8.96 15.96 13.67
C ILE A 891 9.63 14.59 13.49
N THR A 892 10.96 14.60 13.44
CA THR A 892 11.81 13.40 13.48
C THR A 892 12.35 13.20 14.88
N GLN A 893 12.35 11.96 15.38
CA GLN A 893 12.99 11.67 16.67
C GLN A 893 14.51 11.92 16.58
N PRO A 894 15.15 12.41 17.65
CA PRO A 894 16.58 12.65 17.64
C PRO A 894 17.33 11.34 17.41
N THR A 895 18.28 11.35 16.48
CA THR A 895 19.45 10.46 16.58
C THR A 895 20.23 10.94 17.80
N LEU A 896 20.21 10.18 18.90
CA LEU A 896 21.17 10.39 19.98
C LEU A 896 22.57 10.27 19.37
N ASN A 897 23.22 11.42 19.14
CA ASN A 897 24.62 11.44 18.76
C ASN A 897 25.40 10.71 19.85
N SER A 898 26.22 9.76 19.42
CA SER A 898 27.17 8.96 20.21
C SER A 898 28.33 9.82 20.73
N GLY A 899 28.01 10.88 21.47
CA GLY A 899 28.97 11.83 22.01
C GLY A 899 28.48 12.34 23.36
N GLU A 900 29.18 11.89 24.41
CA GLU A 900 29.06 12.37 25.79
C GLU A 900 27.77 12.00 26.53
N ASP A 901 27.64 10.72 26.86
CA ASP A 901 27.56 10.35 28.28
C ASP A 901 28.10 8.93 28.46
N ARG A 902 29.18 8.83 29.25
CA ARG A 902 29.73 7.56 29.71
C ARG A 902 28.80 7.00 30.78
N CYS A 903 28.31 5.77 30.58
CA CYS A 903 28.25 4.71 31.60
C CYS A 903 28.20 3.36 30.93
#